data_AF-A0A1F4N3T0-F1
#
_entry.id   AF-A0A1F4N3T0-F1
#
_cell.length_a   1.000
_cell.length_b   1.000
_cell.length_c   1.000
_cell.angle_alpha   90.00
_cell.angle_beta   90.00
_cell.angle_gamma   90.00
#
_symmetry.space_group_name_H-M   'P 1'
#
loop_
_entity.id
_entity.type
_entity.pdbx_description
1 polymer ?
#
loop_
_entity_poly.entity_id
_entity_poly.type
_entity_poly.pdbx_seq_one_letter_code
_entity_poly.pdbx_strand_id
1 'polypeptide(L)'
;MPPLKFLALVIAFISFFLIRCNQNYGISIHYLVLTEQLSAEHQAAMNFIQRSPSLQPQLLLLSASSFRVIPKGIVWLHIPDSSEYEKWIKHKNELKGLMDFYKQGGKLLLSNYAACLPYELGIESEKPEIKILNIQDDWLFDKKGLQSYRGHPAFHELFGGTFIWDAYENHSLPTIGYFDQRFPAAGKVVAVEKSYITIHSKNKLMVEYQENDGKILSVGGFIYLSRPNHLHLHLERFLDNCLNYLVGHSNSEPVTFWNKYENKPRQFSVTSGPLHPPVCRELQIPPLDDMVLQRDHTSQNYYDVSGQRALVMGKEAGGIDELWIHPFRLLRDFEAGIIQYDSVAWLKKIPAKIEVRPESFCRIYQLPAGSLIEIILPALYLPGVVVHYYWTGSNALQLVIKYRSDLRWMWPYDENAIGDVTYAYDTELQALHVRDSQGDLYGFLGADIKPQTTMTGQFADLLWKGEEFQGIPTDLNQVYHASLYQLDQQNNFCLNFGMVGTNTGQIEAARDYHKLLLHLQGIYDEARNYYKNLLAEMVTIQTPDEEFNTLWKWAIIGTEKFLAYTPGLGTALLAGFSTTARGWRGGHKISGRPGYAWYFGRDSEWSGFAIDDYGHFEIVKTQLDFLQKYQDLSGKIFHVISTSGVVHFDAADATPLYVILAAHYLRASADITYVQESWQYIQKAMNYLYSTDTDGDLLIENTNEGHGWVEGGELFGAHTTFYLASLWAQTLKDASYLAAHVKLPELQKKYYSDYLKVHDILNSEFWNDSTHFYNYGKLKDGSFNPEATVLPAVPMYFRLLDHAKVQNMLDQYAGNGFSPDWGIRIVSSESRYFVPTGYHYGSVWPLFTGWASLAEFNYGKSVQGFTHMMNNLLIKNNWTLGYVEEVMNGAAYKPAGVCPHQCWSETNILHPGIHGMIGWQPDAPELKTILAPRFPLHWDSIEVKNLRIGNSLINMVLERGVNYSRYCFSLEKGSPVLICFAPEFPAGMEMLKVVIDGQQFWNRSENLANHSIDTLRFQLTGQKEIQFEHHSGIGVIPFISHPLPEDSSSGYRIIRQVLNDQQFILEVEGKSHTAADFELYIYDQKVSLIENAEILSMDEKGRLKIRVYFPESKERYIGVTIRISLTTKG
;
A
#
# COMPACT_ATOMS: atom_id res chain seq x y z
N MET A 1 -5.90 -7.48 -55.17
CA MET A 1 -5.99 -8.93 -55.47
C MET A 1 -5.39 -9.72 -54.30
N PRO A 2 -6.12 -10.70 -53.74
CA PRO A 2 -7.48 -10.46 -53.29
C PRO A 2 -7.72 -10.93 -51.83
N PRO A 3 -8.81 -10.40 -51.22
CA PRO A 3 -9.31 -10.67 -49.86
C PRO A 3 -9.68 -12.13 -49.55
N LEU A 4 -9.43 -13.07 -50.47
CA LEU A 4 -9.67 -14.50 -50.24
C LEU A 4 -8.69 -15.12 -49.23
N LYS A 5 -7.44 -14.64 -49.13
CA LYS A 5 -6.47 -15.18 -48.15
C LYS A 5 -6.78 -14.76 -46.72
N PHE A 6 -7.31 -13.56 -46.51
CA PHE A 6 -7.73 -13.08 -45.20
C PHE A 6 -9.02 -13.77 -44.75
N LEU A 7 -9.98 -13.95 -45.67
CA LEU A 7 -11.20 -14.71 -45.39
C LEU A 7 -10.90 -16.21 -45.15
N ALA A 8 -9.94 -16.81 -45.87
CA ALA A 8 -9.49 -18.17 -45.62
C ALA A 8 -8.73 -18.32 -44.30
N LEU A 9 -7.94 -17.31 -43.88
CA LEU A 9 -7.29 -17.32 -42.57
C LEU A 9 -8.31 -17.18 -41.44
N VAL A 10 -9.30 -16.29 -41.59
CA VAL A 10 -10.38 -16.08 -40.61
C VAL A 10 -11.30 -17.29 -40.54
N ILE A 11 -11.66 -17.91 -41.66
CA ILE A 11 -12.43 -19.16 -41.69
C ILE A 11 -11.60 -20.32 -41.15
N ALA A 12 -10.30 -20.40 -41.42
CA ALA A 12 -9.42 -21.41 -40.82
C ALA A 12 -9.28 -21.18 -39.31
N PHE A 13 -9.19 -19.94 -38.83
CA PHE A 13 -9.12 -19.59 -37.40
C PHE A 13 -10.43 -19.89 -36.69
N ILE A 14 -11.57 -19.52 -37.27
CA ILE A 14 -12.92 -19.81 -36.77
C ILE A 14 -13.20 -21.32 -36.84
N SER A 15 -12.72 -22.02 -37.86
CA SER A 15 -12.82 -23.49 -37.95
C SER A 15 -11.89 -24.17 -36.96
N PHE A 16 -10.69 -23.64 -36.68
CA PHE A 16 -9.81 -24.15 -35.62
C PHE A 16 -10.41 -23.90 -34.22
N PHE A 17 -11.09 -22.78 -34.02
CA PHE A 17 -11.82 -22.45 -32.80
C PHE A 17 -13.08 -23.30 -32.63
N LEU A 18 -13.86 -23.52 -33.70
CA LEU A 18 -15.06 -24.37 -33.69
C LEU A 18 -14.73 -25.86 -33.64
N ILE A 19 -13.60 -26.31 -34.21
CA ILE A 19 -13.13 -27.70 -34.10
C ILE A 19 -12.49 -27.95 -32.72
N ARG A 20 -11.93 -26.94 -32.04
CA ARG A 20 -11.57 -27.05 -30.61
C ARG A 20 -12.79 -26.91 -29.68
N CYS A 21 -13.85 -26.21 -30.07
CA CYS A 21 -15.08 -26.07 -29.27
C CYS A 21 -16.07 -27.24 -29.41
N ASN A 22 -15.74 -28.33 -30.11
CA ASN A 22 -16.69 -29.45 -30.28
C ASN A 22 -16.10 -30.85 -30.05
N GLN A 23 -15.04 -30.95 -29.25
CA GLN A 23 -14.66 -32.22 -28.60
C GLN A 23 -14.53 -32.03 -27.08
N ASN A 24 -15.63 -31.67 -26.41
CA ASN A 24 -15.75 -31.90 -24.98
C ASN A 24 -15.93 -33.41 -24.74
N TYR A 25 -14.82 -34.15 -24.68
CA TYR A 25 -14.83 -35.42 -23.96
C TYR A 25 -15.01 -35.06 -22.48
N GLY A 26 -16.25 -35.09 -21.99
CA GLY A 26 -16.53 -34.84 -20.57
C GLY A 26 -15.69 -35.76 -19.68
N ILE A 27 -15.20 -35.23 -18.57
CA ILE A 27 -14.39 -35.97 -17.59
C ILE A 27 -15.29 -37.01 -16.92
N SER A 28 -15.06 -38.30 -17.17
CA SER A 28 -15.77 -39.37 -16.45
C SER A 28 -15.37 -39.34 -14.98
N ILE A 29 -16.31 -39.03 -14.09
CA ILE A 29 -16.10 -39.00 -12.64
C ILE A 29 -17.03 -39.99 -11.95
N HIS A 30 -16.45 -40.88 -11.14
CA HIS A 30 -17.16 -41.91 -10.41
C HIS A 30 -17.15 -41.54 -8.93
N TYR A 31 -18.31 -41.19 -8.38
CA TYR A 31 -18.46 -40.92 -6.95
C TYR A 31 -18.74 -42.23 -6.23
N LEU A 32 -17.82 -42.64 -5.36
CA LEU A 32 -17.81 -43.97 -4.77
C LEU A 32 -18.44 -43.96 -3.37
N VAL A 33 -19.45 -44.81 -3.15
CA VAL A 33 -20.23 -44.91 -1.90
C VAL A 33 -20.41 -46.37 -1.46
N LEU A 34 -20.70 -46.58 -0.17
CA LEU A 34 -21.01 -47.93 0.37
C LEU A 34 -22.44 -48.39 0.09
N THR A 35 -23.40 -47.45 0.00
CA THR A 35 -24.84 -47.73 -0.09
C THR A 35 -25.52 -46.79 -1.08
N GLU A 36 -26.61 -47.24 -1.72
CA GLU A 36 -27.41 -46.40 -2.61
C GLU A 36 -28.13 -45.27 -1.87
N GLN A 37 -28.43 -45.46 -0.59
CA GLN A 37 -29.01 -44.43 0.25
C GLN A 37 -27.93 -43.41 0.64
N LEU A 38 -27.96 -42.25 0.00
CA LEU A 38 -27.00 -41.17 0.22
C LEU A 38 -27.37 -40.35 1.46
N SER A 39 -26.36 -39.99 2.26
CA SER A 39 -26.49 -38.95 3.29
C SER A 39 -26.69 -37.57 2.64
N ALA A 40 -27.07 -36.56 3.43
CA ALA A 40 -27.20 -35.19 2.94
C ALA A 40 -25.88 -34.68 2.32
N GLU A 41 -24.74 -35.03 2.91
CA GLU A 41 -23.40 -34.66 2.41
C GLU A 41 -23.09 -35.34 1.08
N HIS A 42 -23.32 -36.65 0.96
CA HIS A 42 -23.12 -37.34 -0.32
C HIS A 42 -24.05 -36.83 -1.42
N GLN A 43 -25.30 -36.50 -1.07
CA GLN A 43 -26.24 -35.91 -2.02
C GLN A 43 -25.75 -34.54 -2.49
N ALA A 44 -25.23 -33.70 -1.58
CA ALA A 44 -24.65 -32.40 -1.93
C ALA A 44 -23.42 -32.54 -2.84
N ALA A 45 -22.51 -33.48 -2.53
CA ALA A 45 -21.36 -33.81 -3.38
C ALA A 45 -21.76 -34.31 -4.77
N MET A 46 -22.76 -35.18 -4.86
CA MET A 46 -23.33 -35.62 -6.13
C MET A 46 -23.94 -34.47 -6.92
N ASN A 47 -24.67 -33.58 -6.26
CA ASN A 47 -25.27 -32.40 -6.90
C ASN A 47 -24.18 -31.46 -7.45
N PHE A 48 -23.09 -31.24 -6.71
CA PHE A 48 -21.94 -30.44 -7.16
C PHE A 48 -21.38 -30.97 -8.50
N ILE A 49 -21.03 -32.27 -8.57
CA ILE A 49 -20.47 -32.84 -9.80
C ILE A 49 -21.49 -32.93 -10.95
N GLN A 50 -22.79 -33.03 -10.66
CA GLN A 50 -23.86 -33.04 -11.66
C GLN A 50 -24.15 -31.66 -12.26
N ARG A 51 -23.84 -30.58 -11.54
CA ARG A 51 -24.00 -29.21 -12.05
C ARG A 51 -22.89 -28.81 -13.01
N SER A 52 -21.73 -29.47 -12.95
CA SER A 52 -20.58 -29.13 -13.78
C SER A 52 -20.73 -29.69 -15.19
N PRO A 53 -20.82 -28.85 -16.24
CA PRO A 53 -21.04 -29.31 -17.61
C PRO A 53 -19.83 -30.02 -18.23
N SER A 54 -18.66 -29.92 -17.61
CA SER A 54 -17.43 -30.61 -18.02
C SER A 54 -17.28 -32.01 -17.43
N LEU A 55 -18.15 -32.40 -16.48
CA LEU A 55 -18.09 -33.68 -15.79
C LEU A 55 -19.19 -34.63 -16.28
N GLN A 56 -18.88 -35.93 -16.34
CA GLN A 56 -19.82 -37.01 -16.57
C GLN A 56 -19.92 -37.85 -15.29
N PRO A 57 -20.80 -37.47 -14.35
CA PRO A 57 -20.86 -38.11 -13.04
C PRO A 57 -21.58 -39.46 -13.10
N GLN A 58 -21.00 -40.44 -12.42
CA GLN A 58 -21.59 -41.75 -12.20
C GLN A 58 -21.48 -42.13 -10.73
N LEU A 59 -22.59 -42.57 -10.13
CA LEU A 59 -22.56 -43.15 -8.79
C LEU A 59 -22.03 -44.58 -8.88
N LEU A 60 -21.03 -44.91 -8.07
CA LEU A 60 -20.40 -46.24 -8.02
C LEU A 60 -20.57 -46.82 -6.62
N LEU A 61 -21.18 -48.01 -6.52
CA LEU A 61 -21.29 -48.75 -5.26
C LEU A 61 -20.05 -49.63 -5.06
N LEU A 62 -19.48 -49.61 -3.86
CA LEU A 62 -18.34 -50.46 -3.52
C LEU A 62 -18.70 -51.94 -3.64
N SER A 63 -18.00 -52.64 -4.52
CA SER A 63 -18.06 -54.09 -4.76
C SER A 63 -16.75 -54.59 -5.37
N ALA A 64 -16.48 -55.90 -5.28
CA ALA A 64 -15.24 -56.51 -5.80
C ALA A 64 -14.98 -56.31 -7.32
N SER A 65 -16.02 -55.96 -8.10
CA SER A 65 -15.91 -55.70 -9.55
C SER A 65 -15.88 -54.21 -9.94
N SER A 66 -16.09 -53.30 -8.98
CA SER A 66 -16.33 -51.86 -9.23
C SER A 66 -15.27 -51.18 -10.08
N PHE A 67 -14.03 -51.64 -9.97
CA PHE A 67 -12.86 -50.98 -10.54
C PHE A 67 -12.30 -51.66 -11.80
N ARG A 68 -12.88 -52.80 -12.22
CA ARG A 68 -12.40 -53.55 -13.40
C ARG A 68 -12.76 -52.88 -14.74
N VAL A 69 -13.63 -51.88 -14.73
CA VAL A 69 -14.27 -51.28 -15.92
C VAL A 69 -14.06 -49.77 -16.00
N ILE A 70 -13.11 -49.20 -15.25
CA ILE A 70 -12.84 -47.75 -15.21
C ILE A 70 -11.49 -47.45 -15.90
N PRO A 71 -11.36 -47.54 -17.23
CA PRO A 71 -10.06 -47.37 -17.88
C PRO A 71 -9.63 -45.89 -18.06
N LYS A 72 -10.52 -44.90 -17.86
CA LYS A 72 -10.25 -43.47 -18.20
C LYS A 72 -10.97 -42.42 -17.32
N GLY A 73 -11.32 -42.73 -16.07
CA GLY A 73 -12.09 -41.83 -15.19
C GLY A 73 -11.39 -41.45 -13.88
N ILE A 74 -11.91 -40.45 -13.18
CA ILE A 74 -11.56 -40.10 -11.79
C ILE A 74 -12.49 -40.86 -10.85
N VAL A 75 -11.96 -41.41 -9.75
CA VAL A 75 -12.77 -41.87 -8.62
C VAL A 75 -12.67 -40.83 -7.51
N TRP A 76 -13.80 -40.24 -7.12
CA TRP A 76 -13.87 -39.39 -5.93
C TRP A 76 -14.42 -40.19 -4.76
N LEU A 77 -13.62 -40.31 -3.70
CA LEU A 77 -14.05 -40.86 -2.42
C LEU A 77 -14.09 -39.74 -1.37
N HIS A 78 -15.27 -39.53 -0.81
CA HIS A 78 -15.52 -38.54 0.22
C HIS A 78 -16.09 -39.22 1.46
N ILE A 79 -15.38 -39.12 2.59
CA ILE A 79 -15.83 -39.72 3.85
C ILE A 79 -15.95 -38.59 4.89
N PRO A 80 -17.17 -38.12 5.20
CA PRO A 80 -17.38 -36.91 6.00
C PRO A 80 -17.19 -37.10 7.50
N ASP A 81 -17.34 -38.31 8.03
CA ASP A 81 -17.24 -38.57 9.47
C ASP A 81 -16.54 -39.89 9.83
N SER A 82 -16.15 -40.01 11.10
CA SER A 82 -15.43 -41.16 11.63
C SER A 82 -16.27 -42.44 11.63
N SER A 83 -17.60 -42.34 11.79
CA SER A 83 -18.49 -43.51 11.80
C SER A 83 -18.56 -44.19 10.44
N GLU A 84 -18.52 -43.38 9.37
CA GLU A 84 -18.46 -43.89 8.02
C GLU A 84 -17.06 -44.44 7.70
N TYR A 85 -16.00 -43.75 8.15
CA TYR A 85 -14.63 -44.26 8.02
C TYR A 85 -14.48 -45.67 8.62
N GLU A 86 -15.04 -45.92 9.81
CA GLU A 86 -15.05 -47.25 10.44
C GLU A 86 -15.78 -48.31 9.61
N LYS A 87 -16.81 -47.92 8.83
CA LYS A 87 -17.50 -48.83 7.91
C LYS A 87 -16.64 -49.11 6.68
N TRP A 88 -15.97 -48.09 6.13
CA TRP A 88 -15.07 -48.24 4.98
C TRP A 88 -13.94 -49.23 5.27
N ILE A 89 -13.24 -49.08 6.40
CA ILE A 89 -12.10 -49.93 6.75
C ILE A 89 -12.47 -51.39 7.06
N LYS A 90 -13.77 -51.73 7.20
CA LYS A 90 -14.23 -53.13 7.31
C LYS A 90 -14.26 -53.84 5.96
N HIS A 91 -14.30 -53.10 4.85
CA HIS A 91 -14.34 -53.62 3.47
C HIS A 91 -12.94 -53.67 2.84
N LYS A 92 -11.92 -54.15 3.58
CA LYS A 92 -10.51 -54.11 3.13
C LYS A 92 -10.29 -54.88 1.82
N ASN A 93 -11.01 -55.96 1.60
CA ASN A 93 -10.88 -56.79 0.41
C ASN A 93 -11.41 -56.08 -0.83
N GLU A 94 -12.54 -55.38 -0.71
CA GLU A 94 -13.15 -54.59 -1.77
C GLU A 94 -12.32 -53.33 -2.06
N LEU A 95 -11.79 -52.69 -1.02
CA LEU A 95 -10.88 -51.54 -1.12
C LEU A 95 -9.56 -51.88 -1.84
N LYS A 96 -9.11 -53.15 -1.83
CA LYS A 96 -7.94 -53.57 -2.62
C LYS A 96 -8.10 -53.28 -4.11
N GLY A 97 -9.33 -53.35 -4.64
CA GLY A 97 -9.60 -52.98 -6.03
C GLY A 97 -9.28 -51.52 -6.35
N LEU A 98 -9.35 -50.63 -5.34
CA LEU A 98 -8.96 -49.22 -5.47
C LEU A 98 -7.44 -49.08 -5.62
N MET A 99 -6.66 -49.90 -4.89
CA MET A 99 -5.20 -49.99 -5.05
C MET A 99 -4.83 -50.51 -6.44
N ASP A 100 -5.51 -51.55 -6.91
CA ASP A 100 -5.28 -52.12 -8.24
C ASP A 100 -5.61 -51.10 -9.34
N PHE A 101 -6.70 -50.34 -9.19
CA PHE A 101 -7.06 -49.23 -10.08
C PHE A 101 -5.99 -48.14 -10.11
N TYR A 102 -5.55 -47.68 -8.94
CA TYR A 102 -4.46 -46.70 -8.83
C TYR A 102 -3.20 -47.19 -9.56
N LYS A 103 -2.76 -48.42 -9.29
CA LYS A 103 -1.56 -49.01 -9.93
C LYS A 103 -1.68 -49.16 -11.45
N GLN A 104 -2.90 -49.26 -11.97
CA GLN A 104 -3.20 -49.33 -13.41
C GLN A 104 -3.32 -47.97 -14.09
N GLY A 105 -2.97 -46.88 -13.40
CA GLY A 105 -3.07 -45.51 -13.96
C GLY A 105 -4.28 -44.71 -13.47
N GLY A 106 -5.06 -45.28 -12.54
CA GLY A 106 -6.26 -44.66 -12.01
C GLY A 106 -6.01 -43.34 -11.27
N LYS A 107 -6.99 -42.45 -11.34
CA LYS A 107 -6.96 -41.12 -10.72
C LYS A 107 -7.94 -41.05 -9.56
N LEU A 108 -7.49 -40.61 -8.39
CA LEU A 108 -8.30 -40.56 -7.18
C LEU A 108 -8.27 -39.20 -6.52
N LEU A 109 -9.45 -38.69 -6.17
CA LEU A 109 -9.62 -37.61 -5.21
C LEU A 109 -10.09 -38.22 -3.89
N LEU A 110 -9.36 -38.01 -2.81
CA LEU A 110 -9.73 -38.43 -1.46
C LEU A 110 -9.98 -37.19 -0.62
N SER A 111 -11.10 -37.12 0.09
CA SER A 111 -11.46 -35.96 0.91
C SER A 111 -11.92 -36.32 2.33
N ASN A 112 -11.58 -35.48 3.30
CA ASN A 112 -11.82 -35.66 4.74
C ASN A 112 -11.22 -36.99 5.24
N TYR A 113 -12.01 -37.87 5.88
CA TYR A 113 -11.49 -39.13 6.45
C TYR A 113 -10.97 -40.11 5.38
N ALA A 114 -11.32 -39.92 4.11
CA ALA A 114 -10.72 -40.68 3.01
C ALA A 114 -9.20 -40.47 2.92
N ALA A 115 -8.68 -39.38 3.49
CA ALA A 115 -7.24 -39.11 3.56
C ALA A 115 -6.45 -40.15 4.38
N CYS A 116 -7.11 -40.96 5.21
CA CYS A 116 -6.47 -42.09 5.90
C CYS A 116 -6.27 -43.33 5.00
N LEU A 117 -6.93 -43.42 3.85
CA LEU A 117 -6.92 -44.63 3.03
C LEU A 117 -5.59 -44.97 2.35
N PRO A 118 -4.73 -44.02 1.94
CA PRO A 118 -3.40 -44.38 1.45
C PRO A 118 -2.64 -45.28 2.44
N TYR A 119 -2.80 -45.06 3.75
CA TYR A 119 -2.26 -45.94 4.78
C TYR A 119 -2.98 -47.29 4.84
N GLU A 120 -4.31 -47.30 4.88
CA GLU A 120 -5.09 -48.56 4.97
C GLU A 120 -4.90 -49.46 3.74
N LEU A 121 -4.54 -48.87 2.59
CA LEU A 121 -4.22 -49.56 1.33
C LEU A 121 -2.73 -49.95 1.20
N GLY A 122 -1.88 -49.55 2.15
CA GLY A 122 -0.43 -49.81 2.12
C GLY A 122 0.35 -49.01 1.06
N ILE A 123 -0.21 -47.91 0.56
CA ILE A 123 0.47 -46.94 -0.31
C ILE A 123 1.40 -46.04 0.52
N GLU A 124 1.01 -45.78 1.77
CA GLU A 124 1.73 -44.95 2.72
C GLU A 124 1.98 -45.72 4.01
N SER A 125 3.21 -45.71 4.52
CA SER A 125 3.56 -46.41 5.76
C SER A 125 3.24 -45.59 7.00
N GLU A 126 3.24 -44.26 6.89
CA GLU A 126 2.97 -43.34 7.99
C GLU A 126 1.49 -42.95 8.03
N LYS A 127 0.75 -43.45 9.03
CA LYS A 127 -0.66 -43.12 9.21
C LYS A 127 -0.83 -41.62 9.52
N PRO A 128 -1.68 -40.89 8.78
CA PRO A 128 -2.02 -39.52 9.13
C PRO A 128 -2.79 -39.49 10.46
N GLU A 129 -2.59 -38.43 11.23
CA GLU A 129 -3.28 -38.17 12.49
C GLU A 129 -4.60 -37.46 12.22
N ILE A 130 -5.57 -37.63 13.13
CA ILE A 130 -6.85 -36.92 13.12
C ILE A 130 -6.82 -35.93 14.29
N LYS A 131 -6.89 -34.63 14.00
CA LYS A 131 -7.04 -33.56 15.01
C LYS A 131 -8.41 -32.92 14.88
N ILE A 132 -9.03 -32.59 16.02
CA ILE A 132 -10.30 -31.86 16.04
C ILE A 132 -9.99 -30.37 16.23
N LEU A 133 -10.40 -29.56 15.26
CA LEU A 133 -10.35 -28.11 15.35
C LEU A 133 -11.70 -27.60 15.86
N ASN A 134 -11.67 -26.70 16.83
CA ASN A 134 -12.84 -25.91 17.21
C ASN A 134 -12.87 -24.68 16.31
N ILE A 135 -14.00 -24.46 15.66
CA ILE A 135 -14.24 -23.33 14.79
C ILE A 135 -15.32 -22.47 15.44
N GLN A 136 -15.06 -21.19 15.49
CA GLN A 136 -15.96 -20.18 16.01
C GLN A 136 -16.64 -19.43 14.86
N ASP A 137 -17.88 -19.00 15.08
CA ASP A 137 -18.53 -17.92 14.33
C ASP A 137 -17.84 -16.59 14.72
N ASP A 138 -16.61 -16.47 14.24
CA ASP A 138 -15.80 -15.27 14.30
C ASP A 138 -15.43 -14.93 12.86
N TRP A 139 -16.32 -14.13 12.26
CA TRP A 139 -16.30 -13.79 10.86
C TRP A 139 -15.00 -13.15 10.37
N LEU A 140 -14.18 -12.61 11.27
CA LEU A 140 -12.90 -12.00 10.92
C LEU A 140 -11.74 -13.00 11.05
N PHE A 141 -11.70 -13.78 12.13
CA PHE A 141 -10.47 -14.43 12.56
C PHE A 141 -10.41 -15.96 12.37
N ASP A 142 -11.52 -16.66 12.13
CA ASP A 142 -11.52 -18.13 12.19
C ASP A 142 -11.79 -18.87 10.86
N LYS A 143 -11.67 -18.18 9.72
CA LYS A 143 -11.73 -18.80 8.38
C LYS A 143 -10.62 -19.84 8.19
N LYS A 144 -10.94 -20.98 7.57
CA LYS A 144 -10.00 -22.10 7.33
C LYS A 144 -9.79 -22.38 5.85
N GLY A 145 -8.56 -22.74 5.52
CA GLY A 145 -8.10 -22.86 4.14
C GLY A 145 -6.87 -23.72 3.96
N LEU A 146 -6.37 -23.71 2.72
CA LEU A 146 -5.18 -24.42 2.30
C LEU A 146 -4.25 -23.49 1.51
N GLN A 147 -2.95 -23.61 1.74
CA GLN A 147 -1.92 -22.83 1.05
C GLN A 147 -0.90 -23.77 0.40
N SER A 148 -0.74 -23.66 -0.92
CA SER A 148 0.34 -24.36 -1.63
C SER A 148 1.70 -23.73 -1.33
N TYR A 149 2.78 -24.42 -1.66
CA TYR A 149 4.13 -23.92 -1.39
C TYR A 149 4.52 -22.72 -2.25
N ARG A 150 4.68 -22.91 -3.57
CA ARG A 150 5.00 -21.85 -4.56
C ARG A 150 4.04 -21.86 -5.75
N GLY A 151 2.90 -22.52 -5.59
CA GLY A 151 1.92 -22.76 -6.65
C GLY A 151 1.62 -24.24 -6.83
N HIS A 152 0.39 -24.52 -7.22
CA HIS A 152 -0.09 -25.83 -7.63
C HIS A 152 -1.42 -25.64 -8.38
N PRO A 153 -1.67 -26.31 -9.53
CA PRO A 153 -2.88 -26.11 -10.36
C PRO A 153 -4.23 -26.27 -9.64
N ALA A 154 -4.24 -26.94 -8.47
CA ALA A 154 -5.41 -27.02 -7.58
C ALA A 154 -5.87 -25.64 -7.05
N PHE A 155 -4.99 -24.62 -7.10
CA PHE A 155 -5.25 -23.27 -6.62
C PHE A 155 -5.34 -22.26 -7.78
N HIS A 156 -5.70 -22.73 -8.97
CA HIS A 156 -5.91 -21.85 -10.11
C HIS A 156 -7.06 -20.88 -9.89
N GLU A 157 -6.83 -19.59 -10.19
CA GLU A 157 -7.72 -18.47 -9.84
C GLU A 157 -7.96 -18.32 -8.31
N LEU A 158 -7.14 -18.98 -7.50
CA LEU A 158 -7.18 -18.97 -6.04
C LEU A 158 -5.83 -18.56 -5.45
N PHE A 159 -5.04 -17.82 -6.24
CA PHE A 159 -3.81 -17.12 -5.82
C PHE A 159 -2.79 -18.00 -5.08
N GLY A 160 -2.68 -19.28 -5.48
CA GLY A 160 -1.77 -20.24 -4.84
C GLY A 160 -2.22 -20.73 -3.46
N GLY A 161 -3.34 -20.26 -2.93
CA GLY A 161 -3.90 -20.67 -1.65
C GLY A 161 -5.17 -19.90 -1.30
N THR A 162 -6.17 -20.56 -0.73
CA THR A 162 -7.47 -19.93 -0.45
C THR A 162 -8.12 -20.46 0.83
N PHE A 163 -9.07 -19.69 1.35
CA PHE A 163 -10.02 -20.18 2.35
C PHE A 163 -11.16 -20.93 1.65
N ILE A 164 -11.55 -22.06 2.23
CA ILE A 164 -12.63 -22.91 1.70
C ILE A 164 -13.72 -23.18 2.75
N TRP A 165 -13.54 -22.65 3.97
CA TRP A 165 -14.47 -22.84 5.07
C TRP A 165 -14.60 -21.59 5.94
N ASP A 166 -15.84 -21.16 6.14
CA ASP A 166 -16.23 -20.06 7.02
C ASP A 166 -17.61 -20.36 7.61
N ALA A 167 -17.70 -20.40 8.94
CA ALA A 167 -18.82 -21.01 9.67
C ALA A 167 -19.87 -19.96 10.08
N TYR A 168 -21.14 -20.36 10.09
CA TYR A 168 -22.27 -19.54 10.60
C TYR A 168 -22.53 -19.75 12.10
N GLU A 169 -21.95 -20.79 12.69
CA GLU A 169 -22.11 -21.12 14.10
C GLU A 169 -20.86 -21.86 14.61
N ASN A 170 -20.64 -21.80 15.93
CA ASN A 170 -19.55 -22.52 16.58
C ASN A 170 -19.73 -24.04 16.41
N HIS A 171 -18.73 -24.72 15.87
CA HIS A 171 -18.71 -26.19 15.77
C HIS A 171 -17.29 -26.74 15.83
N SER A 172 -17.14 -28.05 15.69
CA SER A 172 -15.83 -28.68 15.52
C SER A 172 -15.73 -29.39 14.18
N LEU A 173 -14.58 -29.28 13.53
CA LEU A 173 -14.25 -30.02 12.32
C LEU A 173 -12.99 -30.88 12.51
N PRO A 174 -13.00 -32.14 12.04
CA PRO A 174 -11.78 -32.93 11.98
C PRO A 174 -10.88 -32.46 10.83
N THR A 175 -9.58 -32.46 11.09
CA THR A 175 -8.51 -32.38 10.09
C THR A 175 -7.65 -33.62 10.16
N ILE A 176 -7.33 -34.17 9.00
CA ILE A 176 -6.58 -35.40 8.82
C ILE A 176 -5.29 -35.06 8.09
N GLY A 177 -4.14 -35.35 8.69
CA GLY A 177 -2.88 -34.99 8.04
C GLY A 177 -1.65 -35.33 8.84
N TYR A 178 -0.56 -34.66 8.49
CA TYR A 178 0.73 -34.80 9.15
C TYR A 178 1.05 -33.49 9.88
N PHE A 179 1.17 -33.58 11.20
CA PHE A 179 1.36 -32.41 12.05
C PHE A 179 2.80 -32.32 12.57
N ASP A 180 3.18 -31.11 13.00
CA ASP A 180 4.47 -30.82 13.60
C ASP A 180 5.64 -31.23 12.70
N GLN A 181 6.53 -32.12 13.16
CA GLN A 181 7.70 -32.59 12.42
C GLN A 181 7.41 -33.81 11.53
N ARG A 182 6.17 -34.33 11.55
CA ARG A 182 5.79 -35.49 10.73
C ARG A 182 5.59 -35.07 9.27
N PHE A 183 5.96 -35.98 8.38
CA PHE A 183 5.75 -35.91 6.94
C PHE A 183 5.29 -37.29 6.45
N PRO A 184 4.52 -37.37 5.35
CA PRO A 184 4.28 -38.64 4.66
C PRO A 184 5.61 -39.27 4.23
N ALA A 185 5.70 -40.60 4.23
CA ALA A 185 6.90 -41.30 3.81
C ALA A 185 6.99 -41.44 2.27
N ALA A 186 5.85 -41.64 1.61
CA ALA A 186 5.77 -41.78 0.15
C ALA A 186 5.10 -40.58 -0.54
N GLY A 187 4.15 -39.94 0.14
CA GLY A 187 3.41 -38.79 -0.40
C GLY A 187 4.24 -37.51 -0.49
N LYS A 188 3.86 -36.62 -1.39
CA LYS A 188 4.39 -35.26 -1.49
C LYS A 188 3.38 -34.25 -0.95
N VAL A 189 3.80 -33.35 -0.08
CA VAL A 189 2.89 -32.39 0.55
C VAL A 189 2.61 -31.24 -0.41
N VAL A 190 1.37 -31.14 -0.89
CA VAL A 190 0.92 -30.10 -1.82
C VAL A 190 0.61 -28.81 -1.08
N ALA A 191 -0.16 -28.91 0.01
CA ALA A 191 -0.63 -27.74 0.76
C ALA A 191 -0.73 -27.99 2.26
N VAL A 192 -0.62 -26.88 3.00
CA VAL A 192 -0.70 -26.81 4.46
C VAL A 192 -1.91 -25.99 4.88
N GLU A 193 -2.30 -26.08 6.14
CA GLU A 193 -3.40 -25.28 6.69
C GLU A 193 -3.11 -23.78 6.61
N LYS A 194 -4.14 -23.01 6.25
CA LYS A 194 -4.19 -21.55 6.29
C LYS A 194 -5.32 -21.10 7.20
N SER A 195 -5.06 -20.12 8.07
CA SER A 195 -6.12 -19.47 8.87
C SER A 195 -5.77 -18.01 9.13
N TYR A 196 -6.74 -17.11 8.96
CA TYR A 196 -6.50 -15.66 9.00
C TYR A 196 -5.24 -15.31 8.18
N ILE A 197 -4.34 -14.50 8.72
CA ILE A 197 -3.12 -14.09 8.01
C ILE A 197 -1.95 -15.08 8.14
N THR A 198 -2.17 -16.29 8.66
CA THR A 198 -1.11 -17.26 9.01
C THR A 198 -1.09 -18.48 8.09
N ILE A 199 0.11 -18.90 7.70
CA ILE A 199 0.38 -20.19 7.05
C ILE A 199 0.95 -21.16 8.09
N HIS A 200 0.26 -22.26 8.34
CA HIS A 200 0.67 -23.26 9.32
C HIS A 200 1.46 -24.37 8.65
N SER A 201 2.73 -24.12 8.30
CA SER A 201 3.59 -25.10 7.61
C SER A 201 3.74 -26.44 8.35
N LYS A 202 3.46 -26.45 9.66
CA LYS A 202 3.43 -27.66 10.49
C LYS A 202 2.21 -28.55 10.25
N ASN A 203 1.13 -28.05 9.67
CA ASN A 203 -0.14 -28.75 9.51
C ASN A 203 -0.34 -29.12 8.02
N LYS A 204 0.20 -30.26 7.61
CA LYS A 204 0.17 -30.72 6.21
C LYS A 204 -1.12 -31.47 5.96
N LEU A 205 -2.04 -30.84 5.24
CA LEU A 205 -3.41 -31.35 5.05
C LEU A 205 -3.69 -31.83 3.63
N MET A 206 -2.83 -31.53 2.66
CA MET A 206 -3.02 -31.97 1.28
C MET A 206 -1.78 -32.70 0.77
N VAL A 207 -1.95 -33.94 0.33
CA VAL A 207 -0.86 -34.85 -0.06
C VAL A 207 -1.15 -35.48 -1.41
N GLU A 208 -0.16 -35.48 -2.29
CA GLU A 208 -0.17 -36.18 -3.57
C GLU A 208 0.60 -37.49 -3.48
N TYR A 209 0.04 -38.55 -4.06
CA TYR A 209 0.75 -39.81 -4.32
C TYR A 209 0.75 -40.09 -5.81
N GLN A 210 1.89 -40.53 -6.34
CA GLN A 210 2.03 -40.91 -7.74
C GLN A 210 2.86 -42.18 -7.88
N GLU A 211 2.33 -43.16 -8.63
CA GLU A 211 2.97 -44.43 -8.97
C GLU A 211 2.59 -44.78 -10.41
N ASN A 212 3.58 -44.88 -11.31
CA ASN A 212 3.35 -44.95 -12.75
C ASN A 212 2.44 -43.78 -13.23
N ASP A 213 1.39 -44.10 -13.99
CA ASP A 213 0.36 -43.14 -14.38
C ASP A 213 -0.70 -42.93 -13.28
N GLY A 214 -0.68 -43.69 -12.19
CA GLY A 214 -1.64 -43.56 -11.09
C GLY A 214 -1.42 -42.26 -10.32
N LYS A 215 -2.50 -41.56 -9.96
CA LYS A 215 -2.40 -40.33 -9.15
C LYS A 215 -3.49 -40.27 -8.09
N ILE A 216 -3.10 -39.97 -6.85
CA ILE A 216 -4.02 -39.68 -5.73
C ILE A 216 -3.78 -38.26 -5.28
N LEU A 217 -4.84 -37.46 -5.19
CA LEU A 217 -4.85 -36.20 -4.48
C LEU A 217 -5.70 -36.36 -3.22
N SER A 218 -5.06 -36.24 -2.07
CA SER A 218 -5.69 -36.42 -0.76
C SER A 218 -5.83 -35.07 -0.05
N VAL A 219 -7.04 -34.69 0.33
CA VAL A 219 -7.37 -33.44 1.03
C VAL A 219 -8.02 -33.77 2.37
N GLY A 220 -7.30 -33.49 3.45
CA GLY A 220 -7.62 -33.99 4.78
C GLY A 220 -8.62 -33.19 5.60
N GLY A 221 -9.23 -32.13 5.08
CA GLY A 221 -10.21 -31.36 5.85
C GLY A 221 -10.91 -30.27 5.05
N PHE A 222 -11.89 -29.64 5.72
CA PHE A 222 -12.65 -28.46 5.26
C PHE A 222 -13.54 -28.64 4.03
N ILE A 223 -13.74 -29.87 3.53
CA ILE A 223 -14.66 -30.14 2.42
C ILE A 223 -16.00 -30.58 2.99
N TYR A 224 -16.97 -29.68 3.10
CA TYR A 224 -18.36 -30.06 3.38
C TYR A 224 -19.31 -29.23 2.52
N LEU A 225 -20.18 -29.89 1.76
CA LEU A 225 -21.06 -29.28 0.77
C LEU A 225 -22.52 -29.21 1.23
N SER A 226 -22.92 -29.99 2.23
CA SER A 226 -24.29 -29.95 2.78
C SER A 226 -24.49 -28.93 3.91
N ARG A 227 -23.39 -28.40 4.45
CA ARG A 227 -23.40 -27.46 5.57
C ARG A 227 -23.34 -26.01 5.07
N PRO A 228 -23.97 -25.05 5.75
CA PRO A 228 -23.81 -23.63 5.45
C PRO A 228 -22.32 -23.21 5.51
N ASN A 229 -21.86 -22.51 4.48
CA ASN A 229 -20.49 -22.04 4.35
C ASN A 229 -20.46 -20.72 3.57
N HIS A 230 -19.93 -19.64 4.15
CA HIS A 230 -19.83 -18.35 3.45
C HIS A 230 -18.90 -18.45 2.21
N LEU A 231 -17.99 -19.42 2.18
CA LEU A 231 -16.98 -19.62 1.13
C LEU A 231 -17.31 -20.78 0.17
N HIS A 232 -18.59 -21.06 -0.05
CA HIS A 232 -19.02 -22.15 -0.94
C HIS A 232 -18.46 -22.01 -2.37
N LEU A 233 -18.40 -20.79 -2.93
CA LEU A 233 -17.83 -20.54 -4.27
C LEU A 233 -16.34 -20.93 -4.34
N HIS A 234 -15.56 -20.61 -3.31
CA HIS A 234 -14.15 -20.96 -3.23
C HIS A 234 -13.95 -22.47 -3.08
N LEU A 235 -14.78 -23.12 -2.26
CA LEU A 235 -14.75 -24.58 -2.10
C LEU A 235 -15.06 -25.28 -3.43
N GLU A 236 -16.10 -24.85 -4.15
CA GLU A 236 -16.47 -25.42 -5.45
C GLU A 236 -15.36 -25.23 -6.49
N ARG A 237 -14.80 -24.01 -6.61
CA ARG A 237 -13.68 -23.74 -7.52
C ARG A 237 -12.45 -24.60 -7.17
N PHE A 238 -12.13 -24.75 -5.89
CA PHE A 238 -11.01 -25.60 -5.45
C PHE A 238 -11.21 -27.07 -5.82
N LEU A 239 -12.43 -27.61 -5.64
CA LEU A 239 -12.75 -28.98 -6.03
C LEU A 239 -12.68 -29.18 -7.55
N ASP A 240 -13.21 -28.24 -8.34
CA ASP A 240 -13.11 -28.27 -9.81
C ASP A 240 -11.64 -28.30 -10.27
N ASN A 241 -10.79 -27.46 -9.66
CA ASN A 241 -9.36 -27.44 -9.96
C ASN A 241 -8.67 -28.76 -9.60
N CYS A 242 -9.00 -29.36 -8.46
CA CYS A 242 -8.50 -30.68 -8.07
C CYS A 242 -8.84 -31.76 -9.11
N LEU A 243 -10.08 -31.76 -9.60
CA LEU A 243 -10.54 -32.70 -10.63
C LEU A 243 -9.83 -32.47 -11.98
N ASN A 244 -9.72 -31.21 -12.41
CA ASN A 244 -9.01 -30.85 -13.65
C ASN A 244 -7.53 -31.26 -13.61
N TYR A 245 -6.87 -31.03 -12.48
CA TYR A 245 -5.48 -31.44 -12.28
C TYR A 245 -5.29 -32.96 -12.37
N LEU A 246 -6.22 -33.74 -11.82
CA LEU A 246 -6.16 -35.21 -11.84
C LEU A 246 -6.30 -35.81 -13.25
N VAL A 247 -7.10 -35.20 -14.14
CA VAL A 247 -7.19 -35.63 -15.56
C VAL A 247 -6.00 -35.19 -16.42
N GLY A 248 -5.09 -34.39 -15.87
CA GLY A 248 -3.94 -33.86 -16.60
C GLY A 248 -4.24 -32.63 -17.43
N HIS A 249 -5.36 -31.93 -17.18
CA HIS A 249 -5.51 -30.56 -17.65
C HIS A 249 -4.52 -29.69 -16.88
N SER A 250 -3.49 -29.22 -17.57
CA SER A 250 -2.50 -28.32 -16.98
C SER A 250 -2.95 -26.88 -17.19
N ASN A 251 -3.20 -26.18 -16.09
CA ASN A 251 -3.08 -24.73 -16.07
C ASN A 251 -1.58 -24.38 -16.10
N SER A 252 -1.22 -23.14 -16.41
CA SER A 252 0.19 -22.70 -16.53
C SER A 252 0.94 -22.63 -15.18
N GLU A 253 0.33 -23.08 -14.09
CA GLU A 253 0.88 -22.99 -12.73
C GLU A 253 1.93 -24.07 -12.45
N PRO A 254 3.01 -23.74 -11.71
CA PRO A 254 4.02 -24.72 -11.35
C PRO A 254 3.44 -25.74 -10.36
N VAL A 255 3.91 -26.98 -10.43
CA VAL A 255 3.59 -28.04 -9.46
C VAL A 255 4.71 -28.09 -8.42
N THR A 256 4.46 -27.52 -7.25
CA THR A 256 5.47 -27.43 -6.17
C THR A 256 4.99 -28.11 -4.90
N PHE A 257 5.94 -28.49 -4.04
CA PHE A 257 5.66 -29.25 -2.82
C PHE A 257 6.41 -28.69 -1.63
N TRP A 258 5.79 -28.76 -0.46
CA TRP A 258 6.45 -28.54 0.82
C TRP A 258 7.35 -29.74 1.13
N ASN A 259 8.64 -29.48 1.37
CA ASN A 259 9.62 -30.54 1.64
C ASN A 259 10.10 -30.50 3.09
N LYS A 260 10.64 -31.63 3.53
CA LYS A 260 11.37 -31.72 4.79
C LYS A 260 12.82 -31.29 4.55
N TYR A 261 13.28 -30.29 5.29
CA TYR A 261 14.65 -29.75 5.22
C TYR A 261 15.41 -29.94 6.53
N GLU A 262 16.75 -29.91 6.46
CA GLU A 262 17.60 -29.86 7.66
C GLU A 262 17.78 -28.43 8.19
N ASN A 263 17.49 -27.43 7.34
CA ASN A 263 17.67 -26.01 7.58
C ASN A 263 19.10 -25.68 7.97
N LYS A 264 20.05 -26.12 7.13
CA LYS A 264 21.48 -25.86 7.32
C LYS A 264 22.13 -25.35 6.04
N PRO A 265 23.17 -24.51 6.16
CA PRO A 265 23.91 -24.07 4.99
C PRO A 265 24.61 -25.22 4.27
N ARG A 266 24.55 -25.24 2.94
CA ARG A 266 25.21 -26.23 2.08
C ARG A 266 26.20 -25.56 1.16
N GLN A 267 27.47 -25.97 1.22
CA GLN A 267 28.47 -25.48 0.28
C GLN A 267 28.39 -26.25 -1.05
N PHE A 268 28.56 -25.55 -2.16
CA PHE A 268 28.76 -26.16 -3.48
C PHE A 268 29.98 -25.56 -4.18
N SER A 269 30.31 -26.08 -5.37
CA SER A 269 31.39 -25.56 -6.21
C SER A 269 30.81 -24.85 -7.43
N VAL A 270 31.36 -23.69 -7.76
CA VAL A 270 30.98 -22.88 -8.92
C VAL A 270 32.20 -22.19 -9.48
N THR A 271 32.19 -21.95 -10.79
CA THR A 271 33.19 -21.13 -11.47
C THR A 271 32.49 -20.41 -12.61
N SER A 272 32.46 -19.09 -12.54
CA SER A 272 31.83 -18.19 -13.49
C SER A 272 32.91 -17.43 -14.27
N GLY A 273 32.50 -16.72 -15.33
CA GLY A 273 33.43 -15.84 -16.05
C GLY A 273 33.89 -14.67 -15.16
N PRO A 274 35.13 -14.18 -15.32
CA PRO A 274 35.63 -13.06 -14.55
C PRO A 274 34.90 -11.76 -14.89
N LEU A 275 34.82 -10.86 -13.91
CA LEU A 275 34.40 -9.48 -14.15
C LEU A 275 35.58 -8.66 -14.67
N HIS A 276 35.36 -7.88 -15.71
CA HIS A 276 36.34 -6.94 -16.27
C HIS A 276 35.83 -5.51 -16.11
N PRO A 277 36.09 -4.85 -14.97
CA PRO A 277 35.59 -3.51 -14.70
C PRO A 277 36.10 -2.48 -15.74
N PRO A 278 35.32 -1.43 -16.01
CA PRO A 278 35.77 -0.33 -16.86
C PRO A 278 36.98 0.40 -16.23
N VAL A 279 37.73 1.14 -17.05
CA VAL A 279 38.86 1.97 -16.58
C VAL A 279 38.38 3.10 -15.67
N CYS A 280 37.25 3.73 -16.03
CA CYS A 280 36.59 4.73 -15.20
C CYS A 280 35.61 4.02 -14.27
N ARG A 281 35.93 4.00 -12.98
CA ARG A 281 35.18 3.29 -11.92
C ARG A 281 34.55 4.22 -10.89
N GLU A 282 35.02 5.46 -10.85
CA GLU A 282 34.53 6.50 -9.95
C GLU A 282 33.14 6.95 -10.39
N LEU A 283 32.18 6.97 -9.48
CA LEU A 283 30.84 7.45 -9.75
C LEU A 283 30.85 8.99 -9.76
N GLN A 284 30.47 9.58 -10.88
CA GLN A 284 30.41 11.04 -11.03
C GLN A 284 29.06 11.54 -10.53
N ILE A 285 29.08 12.20 -9.38
CA ILE A 285 27.88 12.79 -8.75
C ILE A 285 27.87 14.30 -9.03
N PRO A 286 26.74 14.85 -9.51
CA PRO A 286 26.61 16.29 -9.73
C PRO A 286 26.66 17.08 -8.41
N PRO A 287 26.94 18.40 -8.48
CA PRO A 287 26.81 19.29 -7.33
C PRO A 287 25.43 19.24 -6.67
N LEU A 288 25.34 19.78 -5.45
CA LEU A 288 24.06 19.91 -4.74
C LEU A 288 23.05 20.68 -5.59
N ASP A 289 21.85 20.13 -5.68
CA ASP A 289 20.68 20.74 -6.29
C ASP A 289 19.50 20.72 -5.30
N ASP A 290 18.35 21.20 -5.75
CA ASP A 290 17.13 21.36 -4.94
C ASP A 290 16.42 20.04 -4.60
N MET A 291 16.93 18.90 -5.06
CA MET A 291 16.46 17.56 -4.68
C MET A 291 17.32 16.93 -3.58
N VAL A 292 18.35 17.60 -3.08
CA VAL A 292 19.27 17.04 -2.07
C VAL A 292 18.91 17.55 -0.68
N LEU A 293 18.67 16.62 0.24
CA LEU A 293 18.57 16.93 1.68
C LEU A 293 19.87 16.54 2.38
N GLN A 294 20.26 17.28 3.42
CA GLN A 294 21.50 17.05 4.14
C GLN A 294 21.31 17.11 5.66
N ARG A 295 22.17 16.38 6.38
CA ARG A 295 22.33 16.50 7.82
C ARG A 295 23.82 16.36 8.17
N ASP A 296 24.34 17.30 8.97
CA ASP A 296 25.78 17.36 9.29
C ASP A 296 26.26 16.25 10.22
N HIS A 297 25.34 15.62 10.95
CA HIS A 297 25.64 14.56 11.89
C HIS A 297 24.68 13.39 11.70
N THR A 298 25.26 12.21 11.51
CA THR A 298 24.50 10.95 11.54
C THR A 298 23.86 10.71 12.90
N SER A 299 22.70 10.07 12.87
CA SER A 299 21.95 9.67 14.06
C SER A 299 21.58 8.17 14.01
N GLN A 300 20.75 7.72 14.95
CA GLN A 300 20.14 6.38 14.89
C GLN A 300 18.83 6.37 14.09
N ASN A 301 18.50 7.47 13.40
CA ASN A 301 17.32 7.55 12.56
C ASN A 301 17.40 6.52 11.42
N TYR A 302 16.22 6.06 11.03
CA TYR A 302 16.04 5.17 9.91
C TYR A 302 16.39 5.88 8.60
N TYR A 303 16.91 5.12 7.64
CA TYR A 303 16.93 5.52 6.24
C TYR A 303 16.53 4.33 5.38
N ASP A 304 15.99 4.65 4.22
CA ASP A 304 15.82 3.72 3.12
C ASP A 304 16.12 4.39 1.78
N VAL A 305 16.46 3.54 0.82
CA VAL A 305 16.51 3.89 -0.58
C VAL A 305 16.04 2.69 -1.38
N SER A 306 15.14 2.93 -2.34
CA SER A 306 14.52 1.90 -3.16
C SER A 306 14.66 2.20 -4.64
N GLY A 307 14.74 1.12 -5.41
CA GLY A 307 14.27 1.07 -6.80
C GLY A 307 13.01 0.20 -6.86
N GLN A 308 12.50 -0.07 -8.05
CA GLN A 308 11.28 -0.88 -8.20
C GLN A 308 11.49 -2.36 -7.84
N ARG A 309 12.74 -2.82 -7.72
CA ARG A 309 13.07 -4.22 -7.41
C ARG A 309 13.81 -4.43 -6.09
N ALA A 310 14.41 -3.38 -5.54
CA ALA A 310 15.31 -3.46 -4.41
C ALA A 310 14.94 -2.41 -3.36
N LEU A 311 14.93 -2.84 -2.10
CA LEU A 311 14.70 -1.99 -0.94
C LEU A 311 15.88 -2.15 0.02
N VAL A 312 16.66 -1.07 0.19
CA VAL A 312 17.77 -0.99 1.13
C VAL A 312 17.31 -0.23 2.35
N MET A 313 17.60 -0.76 3.54
CA MET A 313 17.19 -0.12 4.80
C MET A 313 18.29 -0.20 5.85
N GLY A 314 18.37 0.82 6.70
CA GLY A 314 19.22 0.78 7.87
C GLY A 314 19.15 2.06 8.70
N LYS A 315 20.27 2.42 9.31
CA LYS A 315 20.41 3.66 10.08
C LYS A 315 21.42 4.61 9.48
N GLU A 316 21.19 5.90 9.67
CA GLU A 316 22.09 6.94 9.18
C GLU A 316 23.53 6.75 9.67
N ALA A 317 23.73 6.25 10.89
CA ALA A 317 25.05 6.02 11.48
C ALA A 317 26.00 5.16 10.63
N GLY A 318 25.52 4.20 9.85
CA GLY A 318 26.36 3.34 9.02
C GLY A 318 25.76 1.98 8.71
N GLY A 319 26.28 1.34 7.67
CA GLY A 319 25.88 -0.01 7.26
C GLY A 319 24.51 -0.10 6.59
N ILE A 320 24.13 -1.34 6.26
CA ILE A 320 22.80 -1.73 5.78
C ILE A 320 22.28 -2.80 6.73
N ASP A 321 21.15 -2.53 7.38
CA ASP A 321 20.51 -3.50 8.27
C ASP A 321 19.91 -4.63 7.44
N GLU A 322 19.21 -4.30 6.35
CA GLU A 322 18.57 -5.27 5.45
C GLU A 322 18.56 -4.80 3.99
N LEU A 323 18.76 -5.75 3.07
CA LEU A 323 18.52 -5.57 1.64
C LEU A 323 17.51 -6.60 1.16
N TRP A 324 16.35 -6.10 0.73
CA TRP A 324 15.28 -6.90 0.15
C TRP A 324 15.29 -6.79 -1.37
N ILE A 325 15.29 -7.94 -2.02
CA ILE A 325 14.97 -8.08 -3.43
C ILE A 325 13.66 -8.84 -3.49
N HIS A 326 12.55 -8.12 -3.65
CA HIS A 326 11.22 -8.73 -3.50
C HIS A 326 11.09 -9.97 -4.40
N PRO A 327 10.74 -11.15 -3.83
CA PRO A 327 10.09 -11.34 -2.53
C PRO A 327 10.97 -11.82 -1.35
N PHE A 328 12.30 -11.71 -1.39
CA PHE A 328 13.17 -12.23 -0.32
C PHE A 328 14.26 -11.25 0.13
N ARG A 329 14.74 -11.42 1.36
CA ARG A 329 15.90 -10.70 1.89
C ARG A 329 17.17 -11.33 1.35
N LEU A 330 17.92 -10.59 0.55
CA LEU A 330 19.19 -11.06 -0.02
C LEU A 330 20.28 -11.08 1.05
N LEU A 331 20.38 -10.02 1.86
CA LEU A 331 21.35 -9.93 2.96
C LEU A 331 20.83 -9.10 4.13
N ARG A 332 21.54 -9.21 5.25
CA ARG A 332 21.42 -8.34 6.43
C ARG A 332 22.77 -8.11 7.10
N ASP A 333 22.80 -7.10 7.96
CA ASP A 333 23.96 -6.73 8.79
C ASP A 333 25.24 -6.49 7.97
N PHE A 334 25.09 -5.74 6.87
CA PHE A 334 26.24 -5.29 6.08
C PHE A 334 26.97 -4.18 6.82
N GLU A 335 28.25 -4.42 7.11
CA GLU A 335 29.12 -3.49 7.79
C GLU A 335 30.42 -3.27 7.00
N ALA A 336 30.83 -2.01 6.92
CA ALA A 336 32.14 -1.60 6.45
C ALA A 336 32.96 -0.99 7.58
N GLY A 337 34.28 -1.18 7.54
CA GLY A 337 35.21 -0.63 8.51
C GLY A 337 36.61 -0.48 7.93
N ILE A 338 37.43 0.36 8.52
CA ILE A 338 38.82 0.59 8.11
C ILE A 338 39.79 -0.13 9.06
N ILE A 339 40.86 -0.71 8.53
CA ILE A 339 41.90 -1.31 9.36
C ILE A 339 42.70 -0.19 10.05
N GLN A 340 42.82 -0.29 11.37
CA GLN A 340 43.66 0.56 12.19
C GLN A 340 44.49 -0.31 13.13
N TYR A 341 45.77 -0.47 12.80
CA TYR A 341 46.68 -1.43 13.45
C TYR A 341 46.07 -2.86 13.41
N ASP A 342 45.94 -3.53 14.55
CA ASP A 342 45.39 -4.89 14.66
C ASP A 342 43.86 -4.95 14.81
N SER A 343 43.15 -3.85 14.55
CA SER A 343 41.70 -3.73 14.80
C SER A 343 40.94 -3.06 13.65
N VAL A 344 39.61 -3.21 13.65
CA VAL A 344 38.71 -2.57 12.67
C VAL A 344 38.00 -1.40 13.33
N ALA A 345 38.18 -0.21 12.77
CA ALA A 345 37.34 0.95 13.06
C ALA A 345 36.08 0.89 12.18
N TRP A 346 34.99 0.35 12.73
CA TRP A 346 33.71 0.22 12.03
C TRP A 346 33.11 1.59 11.70
N LEU A 347 32.71 1.80 10.45
CA LEU A 347 32.19 3.08 9.97
C LEU A 347 30.94 3.52 10.73
N LYS A 348 30.09 2.58 11.17
CA LYS A 348 28.89 2.86 11.99
C LYS A 348 29.16 3.55 13.33
N LYS A 349 30.42 3.63 13.77
CA LYS A 349 30.87 4.31 14.99
C LYS A 349 31.58 5.64 14.71
N ILE A 350 31.76 5.99 13.45
CA ILE A 350 32.44 7.22 13.01
C ILE A 350 31.34 8.21 12.60
N PRO A 351 31.28 9.42 13.19
CA PRO A 351 30.36 10.45 12.74
C PRO A 351 30.55 10.78 11.25
N ALA A 352 29.45 10.96 10.54
CA ALA A 352 29.47 11.35 9.13
C ALA A 352 28.46 12.47 8.87
N LYS A 353 28.68 13.20 7.77
CA LYS A 353 27.64 13.98 7.11
C LYS A 353 26.84 13.05 6.21
N ILE A 354 25.53 13.26 6.09
CA ILE A 354 24.70 12.55 5.11
C ILE A 354 24.19 13.48 4.01
N GLU A 355 24.04 12.91 2.82
CA GLU A 355 23.24 13.48 1.73
C GLU A 355 22.18 12.46 1.32
N VAL A 356 20.93 12.90 1.28
CA VAL A 356 19.79 12.10 0.84
C VAL A 356 19.35 12.63 -0.51
N ARG A 357 19.35 11.75 -1.51
CA ARG A 357 18.93 12.02 -2.89
C ARG A 357 17.83 11.05 -3.27
N PRO A 358 16.96 11.37 -4.24
CA PRO A 358 15.95 10.43 -4.72
C PRO A 358 16.54 9.09 -5.14
N GLU A 359 17.69 9.10 -5.82
CA GLU A 359 18.37 7.92 -6.33
C GLU A 359 19.37 7.26 -5.36
N SER A 360 19.81 7.95 -4.30
CA SER A 360 20.90 7.43 -3.45
C SER A 360 20.92 7.98 -2.02
N PHE A 361 21.59 7.22 -1.14
CA PHE A 361 21.92 7.65 0.22
C PHE A 361 23.44 7.71 0.37
N CYS A 362 23.97 8.86 0.77
CA CYS A 362 25.42 9.11 0.86
C CYS A 362 25.84 9.40 2.30
N ARG A 363 26.99 8.85 2.71
CA ARG A 363 27.70 9.20 3.95
C ARG A 363 29.11 9.66 3.63
N ILE A 364 29.52 10.77 4.25
CA ILE A 364 30.84 11.37 4.08
C ILE A 364 31.56 11.33 5.43
N TYR A 365 32.51 10.41 5.57
CA TYR A 365 33.32 10.24 6.78
C TYR A 365 34.58 11.08 6.67
N GLN A 366 34.77 12.01 7.61
CA GLN A 366 36.00 12.79 7.70
C GLN A 366 37.04 12.06 8.53
N LEU A 367 38.15 11.68 7.91
CA LEU A 367 39.27 10.96 8.52
C LEU A 367 40.53 11.84 8.52
N PRO A 368 41.55 11.55 9.35
CA PRO A 368 42.75 12.40 9.45
C PRO A 368 43.53 12.61 8.14
N ALA A 369 43.48 11.63 7.22
CA ALA A 369 44.27 11.63 5.98
C ALA A 369 43.46 11.96 4.71
N GLY A 370 42.17 12.28 4.85
CA GLY A 370 41.22 12.45 3.75
C GLY A 370 39.79 12.08 4.14
N SER A 371 38.90 12.00 3.17
CA SER A 371 37.49 11.64 3.37
C SER A 371 37.20 10.29 2.70
N LEU A 372 36.43 9.45 3.38
CA LEU A 372 35.82 8.27 2.77
C LEU A 372 34.37 8.59 2.45
N ILE A 373 33.98 8.44 1.18
CA ILE A 373 32.61 8.64 0.70
C ILE A 373 31.99 7.27 0.49
N GLU A 374 30.81 7.04 1.06
CA GLU A 374 29.99 5.83 0.89
C GLU A 374 28.67 6.23 0.23
N ILE A 375 28.37 5.68 -0.94
CA ILE A 375 27.10 5.92 -1.65
C ILE A 375 26.38 4.60 -1.85
N ILE A 376 25.14 4.53 -1.36
CA ILE A 376 24.23 3.40 -1.54
C ILE A 376 23.30 3.74 -2.70
N LEU A 377 23.37 2.96 -3.76
CA LEU A 377 22.66 3.18 -5.02
C LEU A 377 21.90 1.92 -5.44
N PRO A 378 20.60 1.82 -5.17
CA PRO A 378 19.76 0.80 -5.81
C PRO A 378 19.55 1.16 -7.29
N ALA A 379 19.55 0.15 -8.15
CA ALA A 379 19.15 0.35 -9.53
C ALA A 379 17.63 0.58 -9.62
N LEU A 380 17.19 1.49 -10.48
CA LEU A 380 15.77 1.81 -10.61
C LEU A 380 14.94 0.58 -11.05
N TYR A 381 15.41 -0.15 -12.07
CA TYR A 381 14.67 -1.29 -12.63
C TYR A 381 15.33 -2.66 -12.43
N LEU A 382 16.63 -2.70 -12.11
CA LEU A 382 17.34 -3.97 -11.89
C LEU A 382 17.20 -4.43 -10.44
N PRO A 383 17.20 -5.74 -10.19
CA PRO A 383 17.08 -6.28 -8.84
C PRO A 383 18.43 -6.29 -8.12
N GLY A 384 19.03 -5.11 -7.98
CA GLY A 384 20.36 -4.97 -7.40
C GLY A 384 20.72 -3.58 -6.92
N VAL A 385 21.77 -3.55 -6.11
CA VAL A 385 22.27 -2.39 -5.38
C VAL A 385 23.79 -2.36 -5.44
N VAL A 386 24.36 -1.17 -5.61
CA VAL A 386 25.80 -0.92 -5.47
C VAL A 386 26.04 -0.09 -4.22
N VAL A 387 27.05 -0.48 -3.44
CA VAL A 387 27.68 0.41 -2.47
C VAL A 387 29.02 0.86 -3.04
N HIS A 388 29.10 2.14 -3.36
CA HIS A 388 30.29 2.78 -3.90
C HIS A 388 31.10 3.39 -2.76
N TYR A 389 32.38 3.03 -2.67
CA TYR A 389 33.34 3.63 -1.76
C TYR A 389 34.43 4.37 -2.53
N TYR A 390 34.68 5.62 -2.14
CA TYR A 390 35.73 6.45 -2.70
C TYR A 390 36.56 7.11 -1.60
N TRP A 391 37.88 6.95 -1.68
CA TRP A 391 38.82 7.52 -0.73
C TRP A 391 39.59 8.69 -1.35
N THR A 392 39.50 9.86 -0.72
CA THR A 392 40.12 11.09 -1.26
C THR A 392 41.56 11.32 -0.79
N GLY A 393 42.07 10.48 0.12
CA GLY A 393 43.45 10.59 0.60
C GLY A 393 44.47 10.02 -0.38
N SER A 394 45.72 10.43 -0.24
CA SER A 394 46.81 10.01 -1.14
C SER A 394 47.40 8.63 -0.83
N ASN A 395 47.15 8.09 0.36
CA ASN A 395 47.70 6.82 0.84
C ASN A 395 46.68 5.70 0.68
N ALA A 396 47.15 4.46 0.57
CA ALA A 396 46.27 3.31 0.50
C ALA A 396 45.41 3.17 1.78
N LEU A 397 44.14 2.79 1.59
CA LEU A 397 43.19 2.52 2.67
C LEU A 397 42.76 1.06 2.61
N GLN A 398 42.82 0.36 3.75
CA GLN A 398 42.33 -1.00 3.87
C GLN A 398 40.89 -0.99 4.40
N LEU A 399 39.96 -1.52 3.61
CA LEU A 399 38.52 -1.56 3.90
C LEU A 399 38.08 -3.01 4.11
N VAL A 400 37.51 -3.28 5.28
CA VAL A 400 36.84 -4.55 5.60
C VAL A 400 35.36 -4.40 5.32
N ILE A 401 34.78 -5.36 4.60
CA ILE A 401 33.33 -5.50 4.44
C ILE A 401 32.93 -6.87 4.98
N LYS A 402 31.86 -6.92 5.80
CA LYS A 402 31.24 -8.16 6.25
C LYS A 402 29.72 -8.09 6.20
N TYR A 403 29.06 -9.21 5.97
CA TYR A 403 27.60 -9.32 5.92
C TYR A 403 27.17 -10.79 6.07
N ARG A 404 25.86 -11.02 6.24
CA ARG A 404 25.29 -12.37 6.20
C ARG A 404 24.05 -12.46 5.32
N SER A 405 23.83 -13.65 4.77
CA SER A 405 22.65 -13.99 3.99
C SER A 405 21.92 -15.19 4.60
N ASP A 406 20.60 -15.08 4.68
CA ASP A 406 19.68 -16.14 5.12
C ASP A 406 18.54 -16.39 4.12
N LEU A 407 18.52 -15.65 3.01
CA LEU A 407 17.49 -15.72 1.97
C LEU A 407 16.05 -15.67 2.52
N ARG A 408 15.83 -14.93 3.62
CA ARG A 408 14.52 -14.88 4.29
C ARG A 408 13.42 -14.51 3.29
N TRP A 409 12.59 -15.49 2.94
CA TRP A 409 11.43 -15.27 2.08
C TRP A 409 10.38 -14.46 2.84
N MET A 410 9.67 -13.55 2.17
CA MET A 410 8.78 -12.64 2.87
C MET A 410 7.63 -13.38 3.57
N TRP A 411 7.34 -12.94 4.80
CA TRP A 411 6.13 -13.31 5.54
C TRP A 411 4.88 -13.29 4.63
N PRO A 412 3.89 -14.21 4.76
CA PRO A 412 3.59 -15.06 5.93
C PRO A 412 4.27 -16.42 6.00
N TYR A 413 5.15 -16.74 5.06
CA TYR A 413 5.96 -17.96 5.16
C TYR A 413 6.85 -17.92 6.41
N ASP A 414 7.04 -19.04 7.08
CA ASP A 414 7.95 -19.15 8.21
C ASP A 414 9.42 -18.99 7.78
N GLU A 415 10.33 -18.73 8.73
CA GLU A 415 11.74 -18.45 8.45
C GLU A 415 12.49 -19.60 7.75
N ASN A 416 11.98 -20.83 7.85
CA ASN A 416 12.57 -22.03 7.26
C ASN A 416 11.85 -22.48 5.99
N ALA A 417 10.87 -21.72 5.50
CA ALA A 417 10.03 -22.14 4.37
C ALA A 417 10.84 -22.45 3.10
N ILE A 418 11.97 -21.77 2.87
CA ILE A 418 12.84 -22.00 1.71
C ILE A 418 13.81 -23.18 1.87
N GLY A 419 13.93 -23.75 3.08
CA GLY A 419 14.85 -24.84 3.39
C GLY A 419 16.32 -24.42 3.52
N ASP A 420 17.21 -25.34 3.14
CA ASP A 420 18.67 -25.17 3.24
C ASP A 420 19.19 -23.99 2.36
N VAL A 421 19.98 -23.09 2.94
CA VAL A 421 20.69 -22.04 2.18
C VAL A 421 21.93 -22.63 1.53
N THR A 422 22.06 -22.51 0.21
CA THR A 422 23.20 -23.06 -0.53
C THR A 422 24.15 -21.94 -0.94
N TYR A 423 25.46 -22.11 -0.78
CA TYR A 423 26.44 -21.05 -1.06
C TYR A 423 27.76 -21.55 -1.67
N ALA A 424 28.42 -20.67 -2.42
CA ALA A 424 29.76 -20.89 -2.95
C ALA A 424 30.47 -19.56 -3.15
N TYR A 425 31.75 -19.47 -2.78
CA TYR A 425 32.58 -18.33 -3.16
C TYR A 425 33.26 -18.63 -4.49
N ASP A 426 32.97 -17.82 -5.50
CA ASP A 426 33.54 -17.94 -6.84
C ASP A 426 34.83 -17.12 -6.92
N THR A 427 35.97 -17.83 -6.99
CA THR A 427 37.29 -17.19 -7.03
C THR A 427 37.65 -16.57 -8.37
N GLU A 428 36.93 -16.85 -9.45
CA GLU A 428 37.15 -16.20 -10.74
C GLU A 428 36.33 -14.91 -10.85
N LEU A 429 35.06 -14.97 -10.45
CA LEU A 429 34.18 -13.79 -10.42
C LEU A 429 34.45 -12.85 -9.23
N GLN A 430 35.11 -13.34 -8.17
CA GLN A 430 35.30 -12.65 -6.88
C GLN A 430 33.97 -12.31 -6.18
N ALA A 431 33.02 -13.24 -6.21
CA ALA A 431 31.69 -13.04 -5.65
C ALA A 431 31.19 -14.26 -4.87
N LEU A 432 30.42 -14.00 -3.82
CA LEU A 432 29.63 -15.00 -3.13
C LEU A 432 28.33 -15.26 -3.90
N HIS A 433 28.09 -16.53 -4.19
CA HIS A 433 26.81 -17.03 -4.66
C HIS A 433 26.01 -17.53 -3.46
N VAL A 434 24.75 -17.14 -3.37
CA VAL A 434 23.77 -17.68 -2.41
C VAL A 434 22.51 -18.07 -3.15
N ARG A 435 21.91 -19.21 -2.82
CA ARG A 435 20.66 -19.68 -3.45
C ARG A 435 19.84 -20.57 -2.55
N ASP A 436 18.54 -20.69 -2.86
CA ASP A 436 17.71 -21.73 -2.27
C ASP A 436 18.03 -23.11 -2.87
N SER A 437 17.45 -24.16 -2.29
CA SER A 437 17.69 -25.55 -2.74
C SER A 437 17.27 -25.81 -4.19
N GLN A 438 16.27 -25.09 -4.70
CA GLN A 438 15.78 -25.22 -6.09
C GLN A 438 16.62 -24.40 -7.08
N GLY A 439 17.27 -23.32 -6.62
CA GLY A 439 18.06 -22.41 -7.45
C GLY A 439 17.24 -21.32 -8.12
N ASP A 440 15.95 -21.20 -7.78
CA ASP A 440 15.06 -20.15 -8.29
C ASP A 440 15.38 -18.81 -7.63
N LEU A 441 15.57 -18.83 -6.30
CA LEU A 441 16.06 -17.68 -5.55
C LEU A 441 17.59 -17.71 -5.62
N TYR A 442 18.18 -16.73 -6.28
CA TYR A 442 19.62 -16.69 -6.52
C TYR A 442 20.18 -15.30 -6.26
N GLY A 443 21.37 -15.22 -5.67
CA GLY A 443 22.04 -13.97 -5.38
C GLY A 443 23.54 -13.99 -5.64
N PHE A 444 24.07 -12.84 -6.06
CA PHE A 444 25.49 -12.55 -6.25
C PHE A 444 25.89 -11.37 -5.38
N LEU A 445 26.95 -11.52 -4.59
CA LEU A 445 27.47 -10.48 -3.71
C LEU A 445 29.00 -10.41 -3.85
N GLY A 446 29.53 -9.30 -4.35
CA GLY A 446 30.96 -9.18 -4.59
C GLY A 446 31.36 -7.78 -5.01
N ALA A 447 32.64 -7.62 -5.35
CA ALA A 447 33.20 -6.34 -5.71
C ALA A 447 33.80 -6.34 -7.11
N ASP A 448 33.99 -5.15 -7.66
CA ASP A 448 34.69 -4.93 -8.91
C ASP A 448 36.23 -4.97 -8.78
N ILE A 449 36.78 -5.21 -7.58
CA ILE A 449 38.19 -5.50 -7.38
C ILE A 449 38.41 -6.76 -6.55
N LYS A 450 39.56 -7.38 -6.75
CA LYS A 450 39.95 -8.59 -6.04
C LYS A 450 40.22 -8.30 -4.56
N PRO A 451 39.59 -9.02 -3.62
CA PRO A 451 39.91 -8.93 -2.20
C PRO A 451 41.30 -9.51 -1.89
N GLN A 452 41.97 -8.98 -0.87
CA GLN A 452 43.23 -9.49 -0.35
C GLN A 452 43.04 -10.83 0.37
N THR A 453 41.97 -10.93 1.15
CA THR A 453 41.58 -12.16 1.87
C THR A 453 40.07 -12.19 2.05
N THR A 454 39.51 -13.39 2.13
CA THR A 454 38.08 -13.62 2.33
C THR A 454 37.85 -14.79 3.29
N MET A 455 36.70 -14.78 3.97
CA MET A 455 36.24 -15.92 4.76
C MET A 455 34.73 -16.06 4.60
N THR A 456 34.27 -17.29 4.34
CA THR A 456 32.85 -17.60 4.17
C THR A 456 32.50 -18.87 4.92
N GLY A 457 31.35 -18.91 5.59
CA GLY A 457 30.83 -20.13 6.20
C GLY A 457 29.63 -19.91 7.11
N GLN A 458 29.24 -20.98 7.81
CA GLN A 458 28.17 -20.93 8.80
C GLN A 458 28.70 -20.32 10.11
N PHE A 459 28.62 -18.99 10.21
CA PHE A 459 29.10 -18.25 11.38
C PHE A 459 28.03 -17.32 11.94
N ALA A 460 28.08 -17.07 13.25
CA ALA A 460 27.32 -16.03 13.94
C ALA A 460 27.90 -14.64 13.66
N ASP A 461 29.23 -14.55 13.57
CA ASP A 461 30.00 -13.34 13.23
C ASP A 461 31.40 -13.73 12.71
N LEU A 462 32.04 -12.79 12.01
CA LEU A 462 33.44 -12.85 11.58
C LEU A 462 34.21 -11.69 12.22
N LEU A 463 35.26 -12.02 12.96
CA LEU A 463 36.13 -11.08 13.65
C LEU A 463 37.45 -10.90 12.89
N TRP A 464 38.00 -9.69 12.92
CA TRP A 464 39.35 -9.41 12.44
C TRP A 464 40.33 -9.51 13.60
N LYS A 465 41.31 -10.42 13.52
CA LYS A 465 42.31 -10.60 14.57
C LYS A 465 43.59 -11.21 13.99
N GLY A 466 44.74 -10.60 14.28
CA GLY A 466 46.03 -11.13 13.81
C GLY A 466 46.18 -11.15 12.30
N GLU A 467 45.68 -10.10 11.61
CA GLU A 467 45.70 -9.96 10.14
C GLU A 467 44.89 -11.00 9.36
N GLU A 468 44.01 -11.75 10.04
CA GLU A 468 43.12 -12.73 9.44
C GLU A 468 41.68 -12.65 9.99
N PHE A 469 40.75 -13.26 9.27
CA PHE A 469 39.37 -13.44 9.74
C PHE A 469 39.25 -14.69 10.61
N GLN A 470 38.56 -14.56 11.75
CA GLN A 470 38.22 -15.66 12.64
C GLN A 470 36.71 -15.75 12.81
N GLY A 471 36.13 -16.90 12.47
CA GLY A 471 34.69 -17.12 12.53
C GLY A 471 34.21 -17.64 13.88
N ILE A 472 33.07 -17.13 14.34
CA ILE A 472 32.33 -17.65 15.49
C ILE A 472 31.29 -18.64 14.97
N PRO A 473 31.38 -19.95 15.24
CA PRO A 473 30.41 -20.94 14.73
C PRO A 473 28.98 -20.68 15.18
N THR A 474 28.00 -21.11 14.39
CA THR A 474 26.57 -21.07 14.72
C THR A 474 25.85 -22.29 14.18
N ASP A 475 24.66 -22.58 14.73
CA ASP A 475 23.71 -23.58 14.23
C ASP A 475 22.62 -22.98 13.32
N LEU A 476 22.57 -21.66 13.18
CA LEU A 476 21.59 -20.95 12.34
C LEU A 476 21.76 -21.26 10.85
N ASN A 477 20.64 -21.30 10.12
CA ASN A 477 20.59 -21.44 8.66
C ASN A 477 20.99 -20.14 7.95
N GLN A 478 22.26 -19.76 8.06
CA GLN A 478 22.78 -18.53 7.47
C GLN A 478 24.23 -18.68 7.02
N VAL A 479 24.64 -17.84 6.08
CA VAL A 479 26.01 -17.77 5.56
C VAL A 479 26.58 -16.40 5.87
N TYR A 480 27.71 -16.36 6.57
CA TYR A 480 28.47 -15.14 6.84
C TYR A 480 29.63 -15.05 5.85
N HIS A 481 29.90 -13.85 5.36
CA HIS A 481 31.03 -13.56 4.49
C HIS A 481 31.75 -12.28 4.94
N ALA A 482 33.08 -12.28 4.86
CA ALA A 482 33.90 -11.09 5.04
C ALA A 482 35.03 -11.06 4.02
N SER A 483 35.37 -9.85 3.58
CA SER A 483 36.43 -9.56 2.62
C SER A 483 37.23 -8.34 3.05
N LEU A 484 38.54 -8.38 2.83
CA LEU A 484 39.44 -7.22 2.97
C LEU A 484 39.81 -6.70 1.59
N TYR A 485 39.60 -5.41 1.35
CA TYR A 485 39.96 -4.71 0.12
C TYR A 485 41.04 -3.65 0.40
N GLN A 486 41.90 -3.40 -0.59
CA GLN A 486 42.86 -2.31 -0.56
C GLN A 486 42.44 -1.27 -1.59
N LEU A 487 42.17 -0.04 -1.16
CA LEU A 487 41.87 1.11 -2.02
C LEU A 487 43.17 1.88 -2.21
N ASP A 488 43.71 1.89 -3.42
CA ASP A 488 44.99 2.49 -3.75
C ASP A 488 45.04 3.02 -5.19
N GLN A 489 46.19 3.51 -5.63
CA GLN A 489 46.36 4.07 -6.97
C GLN A 489 46.06 3.07 -8.11
N GLN A 490 46.22 1.75 -7.89
CA GLN A 490 45.96 0.74 -8.92
C GLN A 490 44.47 0.63 -9.25
N ASN A 491 43.62 0.97 -8.28
CA ASN A 491 42.17 0.91 -8.37
C ASN A 491 41.51 2.29 -8.22
N ASN A 492 42.27 3.36 -8.46
CA ASN A 492 41.80 4.76 -8.35
C ASN A 492 41.12 5.05 -7.00
N PHE A 493 41.59 4.41 -5.92
CA PHE A 493 41.05 4.55 -4.57
C PHE A 493 39.54 4.27 -4.47
N CYS A 494 39.02 3.40 -5.34
CA CYS A 494 37.61 3.16 -5.53
C CYS A 494 37.27 1.67 -5.37
N LEU A 495 36.12 1.38 -4.76
CA LEU A 495 35.51 0.05 -4.65
C LEU A 495 34.02 0.14 -4.97
N ASN A 496 33.54 -0.67 -5.92
CA ASN A 496 32.12 -0.84 -6.20
C ASN A 496 31.69 -2.24 -5.73
N PHE A 497 30.90 -2.30 -4.66
CA PHE A 497 30.37 -3.55 -4.13
C PHE A 497 28.95 -3.78 -4.66
N GLY A 498 28.78 -4.78 -5.54
CA GLY A 498 27.51 -5.12 -6.19
C GLY A 498 26.78 -6.23 -5.46
N MET A 499 25.47 -6.08 -5.32
CA MET A 499 24.57 -7.06 -4.71
C MET A 499 23.35 -7.22 -5.60
N VAL A 500 23.16 -8.40 -6.16
CA VAL A 500 22.01 -8.73 -7.04
C VAL A 500 21.30 -9.95 -6.50
N GLY A 501 19.97 -9.92 -6.53
CA GLY A 501 19.13 -11.09 -6.26
C GLY A 501 18.11 -11.28 -7.37
N THR A 502 17.65 -12.51 -7.62
CA THR A 502 16.49 -12.77 -8.49
C THR A 502 15.68 -13.93 -7.92
N ASN A 503 14.42 -14.01 -8.34
CA ASN A 503 13.57 -15.18 -8.18
C ASN A 503 13.31 -15.89 -9.53
N THR A 504 14.23 -15.72 -10.49
CA THR A 504 14.15 -16.29 -11.83
C THR A 504 15.37 -17.15 -12.18
N GLY A 505 16.27 -17.36 -11.21
CA GLY A 505 17.43 -18.24 -11.36
C GLY A 505 18.75 -17.55 -11.67
N GLN A 506 19.79 -18.38 -11.82
CA GLN A 506 21.19 -17.99 -11.90
C GLN A 506 21.53 -17.14 -13.13
N ILE A 507 20.94 -17.43 -14.29
CA ILE A 507 21.34 -16.81 -15.56
C ILE A 507 20.99 -15.32 -15.55
N GLU A 508 19.77 -14.99 -15.14
CA GLU A 508 19.28 -13.63 -14.99
C GLU A 508 20.06 -12.89 -13.90
N ALA A 509 20.32 -13.56 -12.77
CA ALA A 509 21.09 -12.98 -11.68
C ALA A 509 22.52 -12.62 -12.10
N ALA A 510 23.20 -13.50 -12.85
CA ALA A 510 24.53 -13.25 -13.38
C ALA A 510 24.53 -12.09 -14.39
N ARG A 511 23.56 -12.05 -15.31
CA ARG A 511 23.40 -10.97 -16.29
C ARG A 511 23.24 -9.62 -15.60
N ASP A 512 22.35 -9.55 -14.62
CA ASP A 512 22.03 -8.31 -13.92
C ASP A 512 23.21 -7.86 -13.04
N TYR A 513 23.95 -8.80 -12.42
CA TYR A 513 25.19 -8.52 -11.68
C TYR A 513 26.27 -7.88 -12.56
N HIS A 514 26.50 -8.43 -13.75
CA HIS A 514 27.46 -7.85 -14.70
C HIS A 514 27.00 -6.47 -15.16
N LYS A 515 25.71 -6.32 -15.53
CA LYS A 515 25.17 -5.03 -15.97
C LYS A 515 25.34 -3.95 -14.88
N LEU A 516 25.07 -4.31 -13.63
CA LEU A 516 25.13 -3.41 -12.48
C LEU A 516 26.55 -2.86 -12.26
N LEU A 517 27.58 -3.70 -12.28
CA LEU A 517 28.96 -3.27 -12.03
C LEU A 517 29.69 -2.71 -13.26
N LEU A 518 29.30 -3.10 -14.48
CA LEU A 518 29.94 -2.61 -15.71
C LEU A 518 29.37 -1.27 -16.21
N HIS A 519 28.17 -0.88 -15.75
CA HIS A 519 27.47 0.32 -16.22
C HIS A 519 26.99 1.24 -15.09
N LEU A 520 27.75 1.32 -13.99
CA LEU A 520 27.38 2.04 -12.77
C LEU A 520 26.90 3.49 -13.01
N GLN A 521 27.65 4.28 -13.80
CA GLN A 521 27.25 5.67 -14.10
C GLN A 521 25.89 5.72 -14.81
N GLY A 522 25.65 4.80 -15.75
CA GLY A 522 24.36 4.73 -16.46
C GLY A 522 23.20 4.37 -15.55
N ILE A 523 23.42 3.52 -14.53
CA ILE A 523 22.42 3.20 -13.51
C ILE A 523 22.07 4.43 -12.66
N TYR A 524 23.08 5.20 -12.26
CA TYR A 524 22.89 6.45 -11.53
C TYR A 524 22.13 7.48 -12.38
N ASP A 525 22.57 7.70 -13.63
CA ASP A 525 21.97 8.66 -14.54
C ASP A 525 20.51 8.28 -14.88
N GLU A 526 20.20 6.99 -15.04
CA GLU A 526 18.83 6.49 -15.27
C GLU A 526 17.90 6.87 -14.11
N ALA A 527 18.30 6.57 -12.87
CA ALA A 527 17.52 6.88 -11.69
C ALA A 527 17.37 8.40 -11.49
N ARG A 528 18.44 9.17 -11.63
CA ARG A 528 18.38 10.63 -11.48
C ARG A 528 17.51 11.27 -12.56
N ASN A 529 17.65 10.86 -13.82
CA ASN A 529 16.84 11.43 -14.90
C ASN A 529 15.36 11.10 -14.74
N TYR A 530 15.02 9.92 -14.21
CA TYR A 530 13.64 9.58 -13.86
C TYR A 530 13.02 10.61 -12.90
N TYR A 531 13.66 10.88 -11.76
CA TYR A 531 13.12 11.84 -10.78
C TYR A 531 13.14 13.29 -11.28
N LYS A 532 14.11 13.68 -12.12
CA LYS A 532 14.10 15.01 -12.75
C LYS A 532 12.94 15.16 -13.73
N ASN A 533 12.65 14.14 -14.53
CA ASN A 533 11.54 14.15 -15.48
C ASN A 533 10.20 14.13 -14.74
N LEU A 534 10.09 13.33 -13.68
CA LEU A 534 8.94 13.31 -12.78
C LEU A 534 8.61 14.73 -12.28
N LEU A 535 9.56 15.45 -11.69
CA LEU A 535 9.32 16.80 -11.20
C LEU A 535 9.10 17.84 -12.31
N ALA A 536 9.55 17.57 -13.54
CA ALA A 536 9.28 18.42 -14.69
C ALA A 536 7.88 18.21 -15.29
N GLU A 537 7.29 17.02 -15.14
CA GLU A 537 6.04 16.62 -15.78
C GLU A 537 4.82 16.61 -14.85
N MET A 538 5.03 16.47 -13.54
CA MET A 538 3.99 16.46 -12.51
C MET A 538 3.70 17.85 -11.95
N VAL A 539 2.61 17.99 -11.20
CA VAL A 539 2.21 19.25 -10.58
C VAL A 539 3.28 19.75 -9.60
N THR A 540 3.86 20.91 -9.90
CA THR A 540 4.79 21.60 -9.01
C THR A 540 4.25 22.96 -8.61
N ILE A 541 4.56 23.37 -7.39
CA ILE A 541 4.12 24.64 -6.81
C ILE A 541 5.38 25.40 -6.39
N GLN A 542 5.52 26.63 -6.88
CA GLN A 542 6.53 27.58 -6.45
C GLN A 542 5.86 28.70 -5.67
N THR A 543 6.37 28.95 -4.47
CA THR A 543 5.83 29.92 -3.51
C THR A 543 6.98 30.75 -2.91
N PRO A 544 6.70 31.80 -2.12
CA PRO A 544 7.74 32.51 -1.36
C PRO A 544 8.29 31.70 -0.18
N ASP A 545 7.69 30.55 0.15
CA ASP A 545 8.15 29.64 1.20
C ASP A 545 9.05 28.54 0.59
N GLU A 546 10.36 28.72 0.74
CA GLU A 546 11.35 27.80 0.17
C GLU A 546 11.36 26.41 0.85
N GLU A 547 10.95 26.33 2.12
CA GLU A 547 10.80 25.07 2.82
C GLU A 547 9.63 24.29 2.23
N PHE A 548 8.48 24.96 2.04
CA PHE A 548 7.34 24.36 1.34
C PHE A 548 7.72 23.85 -0.05
N ASN A 549 8.41 24.66 -0.86
CA ASN A 549 8.81 24.30 -2.24
C ASN A 549 9.69 23.04 -2.26
N THR A 550 10.62 22.93 -1.31
CA THR A 550 11.55 21.80 -1.20
C THR A 550 10.82 20.54 -0.75
N LEU A 551 10.01 20.65 0.29
CA LEU A 551 9.31 19.51 0.87
C LEU A 551 8.16 19.00 -0.03
N TRP A 552 7.55 19.88 -0.85
CA TRP A 552 6.57 19.50 -1.87
C TRP A 552 7.16 18.52 -2.89
N LYS A 553 8.35 18.83 -3.43
CA LYS A 553 9.06 17.94 -4.36
C LYS A 553 9.32 16.58 -3.73
N TRP A 554 9.71 16.57 -2.46
CA TRP A 554 9.93 15.34 -1.70
C TRP A 554 8.66 14.55 -1.39
N ALA A 555 7.48 15.17 -1.34
CA ALA A 555 6.22 14.43 -1.25
C ALA A 555 5.93 13.65 -2.55
N ILE A 556 6.20 14.23 -3.73
CA ILE A 556 6.08 13.54 -5.02
C ILE A 556 7.12 12.40 -5.10
N ILE A 557 8.39 12.69 -4.81
CA ILE A 557 9.47 11.69 -4.81
C ILE A 557 9.16 10.55 -3.84
N GLY A 558 8.71 10.86 -2.62
CA GLY A 558 8.36 9.88 -1.59
C GLY A 558 7.22 8.96 -2.03
N THR A 559 6.20 9.51 -2.70
CA THR A 559 5.08 8.73 -3.24
C THR A 559 5.54 7.71 -4.29
N GLU A 560 6.38 8.13 -5.23
CA GLU A 560 6.87 7.28 -6.32
C GLU A 560 7.75 6.11 -5.86
N LYS A 561 8.45 6.26 -4.74
CA LYS A 561 9.34 5.23 -4.18
C LYS A 561 8.64 3.95 -3.74
N PHE A 562 7.33 4.00 -3.59
CA PHE A 562 6.51 2.85 -3.24
C PHE A 562 6.14 1.98 -4.44
N LEU A 563 6.36 2.44 -5.68
CA LEU A 563 6.13 1.64 -6.87
C LEU A 563 7.15 0.49 -6.93
N ALA A 564 6.66 -0.75 -6.87
CA ALA A 564 7.50 -1.93 -6.88
C ALA A 564 6.99 -2.98 -7.87
N TYR A 565 7.94 -3.62 -8.55
CA TYR A 565 7.72 -4.77 -9.42
C TYR A 565 8.13 -6.06 -8.70
N THR A 566 7.20 -7.00 -8.54
CA THR A 566 7.51 -8.34 -8.04
C THR A 566 7.24 -9.37 -9.14
N PRO A 567 8.25 -10.12 -9.61
CA PRO A 567 8.05 -11.10 -10.68
C PRO A 567 7.02 -12.16 -10.29
N GLY A 568 6.12 -12.48 -11.22
CA GLY A 568 4.94 -13.31 -10.99
C GLY A 568 3.73 -12.49 -10.52
N LEU A 569 3.94 -11.47 -9.69
CA LEU A 569 2.84 -10.65 -9.17
C LEU A 569 2.47 -9.47 -10.07
N GLY A 570 3.45 -8.69 -10.53
CA GLY A 570 3.25 -7.47 -11.31
C GLY A 570 3.82 -6.23 -10.62
N THR A 571 3.44 -5.07 -11.13
CA THR A 571 3.85 -3.76 -10.61
C THR A 571 2.68 -3.10 -9.90
N ALA A 572 2.90 -2.61 -8.68
CA ALA A 572 1.89 -1.92 -7.87
C ALA A 572 2.57 -1.13 -6.73
N LEU A 573 1.78 -0.37 -5.97
CA LEU A 573 2.25 0.40 -4.83
C LEU A 573 2.36 -0.46 -3.57
N LEU A 574 3.54 -0.43 -2.92
CA LEU A 574 3.73 -0.96 -1.58
C LEU A 574 3.27 0.05 -0.52
N ALA A 575 2.83 -0.41 0.64
CA ALA A 575 2.21 0.49 1.62
C ALA A 575 3.20 1.26 2.50
N GLY A 576 4.32 0.67 2.93
CA GLY A 576 5.23 1.28 3.92
C GLY A 576 6.50 0.48 4.14
N PHE A 577 7.61 1.11 4.54
CA PHE A 577 8.89 0.41 4.76
C PHE A 577 9.30 0.43 6.23
N SER A 578 10.00 -0.62 6.67
CA SER A 578 10.66 -0.74 7.98
C SER A 578 11.55 -1.99 7.97
N THR A 579 12.49 -2.12 8.90
CA THR A 579 13.26 -3.38 9.01
C THR A 579 12.42 -4.46 9.69
N THR A 580 12.79 -5.75 9.51
CA THR A 580 12.09 -6.84 10.21
C THR A 580 12.25 -6.84 11.74
N ALA A 581 13.09 -5.95 12.28
CA ALA A 581 13.26 -5.75 13.71
C ALA A 581 12.04 -5.09 14.37
N ARG A 582 11.23 -4.34 13.60
CA ARG A 582 9.99 -3.74 14.05
C ARG A 582 8.81 -4.44 13.38
N GLY A 583 7.79 -4.77 14.15
CA GLY A 583 6.59 -5.41 13.67
C GLY A 583 5.60 -5.63 14.81
N TRP A 584 4.36 -5.94 14.46
CA TRP A 584 3.39 -6.47 15.41
C TRP A 584 3.97 -7.75 16.03
N ARG A 585 3.61 -8.04 17.29
CA ARG A 585 3.99 -9.28 18.00
C ARG A 585 3.38 -10.55 17.37
N GLY A 586 3.28 -10.63 16.04
CA GLY A 586 2.50 -11.55 15.21
C GLY A 586 3.05 -12.98 15.15
N GLY A 587 3.41 -13.56 16.29
CA GLY A 587 3.65 -14.99 16.45
C GLY A 587 5.03 -15.51 16.00
N HIS A 588 5.84 -14.71 15.29
CA HIS A 588 7.21 -15.10 14.91
C HIS A 588 8.26 -14.30 15.70
N LYS A 589 9.36 -14.94 16.11
CA LYS A 589 10.48 -14.28 16.84
C LYS A 589 11.18 -13.21 15.98
N ILE A 590 11.14 -13.37 14.66
CA ILE A 590 11.53 -12.38 13.63
C ILE A 590 10.31 -12.23 12.72
N SER A 591 9.77 -11.02 12.61
CA SER A 591 8.54 -10.75 11.83
C SER A 591 8.64 -11.24 10.38
N GLY A 592 9.85 -11.20 9.78
CA GLY A 592 10.06 -11.56 8.38
C GLY A 592 9.33 -10.62 7.40
N ARG A 593 8.89 -9.47 7.91
CA ARG A 593 8.10 -8.45 7.25
C ARG A 593 8.90 -7.14 7.28
N PRO A 594 9.36 -6.61 6.13
CA PRO A 594 10.05 -5.32 6.09
C PRO A 594 9.04 -4.17 6.17
N GLY A 595 8.54 -3.89 7.38
CA GLY A 595 7.44 -2.93 7.57
C GLY A 595 6.18 -3.41 6.85
N TYR A 596 5.53 -2.53 6.10
CA TYR A 596 4.34 -2.84 5.31
C TYR A 596 4.65 -2.89 3.81
N ALA A 597 5.81 -3.46 3.42
CA ALA A 597 6.22 -3.58 2.02
C ALA A 597 5.40 -4.67 1.27
N TRP A 598 4.08 -4.52 1.31
CA TRP A 598 3.03 -5.34 0.72
C TRP A 598 2.14 -4.44 -0.14
N TYR A 599 1.41 -5.05 -1.06
CA TYR A 599 0.41 -4.35 -1.83
C TYR A 599 -0.89 -4.29 -1.03
N PHE A 600 -1.28 -3.12 -0.54
CA PHE A 600 -2.53 -2.89 0.20
C PHE A 600 -3.56 -2.27 -0.75
N GLY A 601 -4.76 -2.87 -0.84
CA GLY A 601 -5.84 -2.38 -1.70
C GLY A 601 -6.26 -0.96 -1.32
N ARG A 602 -6.88 -0.83 -0.13
CA ARG A 602 -7.36 0.45 0.42
C ARG A 602 -6.31 1.55 0.45
N ASP A 603 -5.07 1.23 0.84
CA ASP A 603 -3.98 2.22 0.96
C ASP A 603 -3.60 2.76 -0.41
N SER A 604 -3.47 1.86 -1.40
CA SER A 604 -3.16 2.24 -2.78
C SER A 604 -4.28 3.04 -3.44
N GLU A 605 -5.53 2.80 -3.03
CA GLU A 605 -6.70 3.52 -3.54
C GLU A 605 -6.73 4.97 -3.03
N TRP A 606 -6.49 5.17 -1.73
CA TRP A 606 -6.33 6.51 -1.15
C TRP A 606 -5.14 7.28 -1.74
N SER A 607 -3.99 6.61 -1.91
CA SER A 607 -2.84 7.20 -2.59
C SER A 607 -3.15 7.53 -4.05
N GLY A 608 -3.93 6.68 -4.73
CA GLY A 608 -4.31 6.84 -6.12
C GLY A 608 -5.01 8.17 -6.43
N PHE A 609 -5.83 8.69 -5.51
CA PHE A 609 -6.45 10.01 -5.68
C PHE A 609 -5.42 11.13 -5.81
N ALA A 610 -4.38 11.12 -4.97
CA ALA A 610 -3.31 12.10 -5.06
C ALA A 610 -2.47 11.95 -6.34
N ILE A 611 -2.23 10.69 -6.75
CA ILE A 611 -1.44 10.37 -7.94
C ILE A 611 -2.11 10.84 -9.22
N ASP A 612 -3.44 10.69 -9.30
CA ASP A 612 -4.24 11.31 -10.35
C ASP A 612 -4.15 12.84 -10.29
N ASP A 613 -4.29 13.43 -9.10
CA ASP A 613 -4.27 14.89 -8.93
C ASP A 613 -2.96 15.54 -9.41
N TYR A 614 -1.81 14.94 -9.12
CA TYR A 614 -0.51 15.45 -9.61
C TYR A 614 -0.20 15.04 -11.05
N GLY A 615 -1.06 14.23 -11.69
CA GLY A 615 -1.08 13.99 -13.12
C GLY A 615 -0.43 12.68 -13.60
N HIS A 616 -0.11 11.73 -12.70
CA HIS A 616 0.57 10.49 -13.07
C HIS A 616 -0.40 9.32 -13.30
N PHE A 617 -1.31 9.51 -14.24
CA PHE A 617 -2.41 8.58 -14.56
C PHE A 617 -1.97 7.13 -14.85
N GLU A 618 -0.76 6.94 -15.39
CA GLU A 618 -0.25 5.60 -15.74
C GLU A 618 0.00 4.73 -14.50
N ILE A 619 0.43 5.31 -13.37
CA ILE A 619 0.55 4.56 -12.11
C ILE A 619 -0.82 4.14 -11.60
N VAL A 620 -1.81 5.03 -11.65
CA VAL A 620 -3.19 4.71 -11.21
C VAL A 620 -3.80 3.63 -12.09
N LYS A 621 -3.62 3.69 -13.41
CA LYS A 621 -4.03 2.62 -14.32
C LYS A 621 -3.36 1.29 -14.00
N THR A 622 -2.05 1.31 -13.78
CA THR A 622 -1.28 0.11 -13.37
C THR A 622 -1.80 -0.45 -12.05
N GLN A 623 -2.17 0.41 -11.09
CA GLN A 623 -2.75 -0.01 -9.83
C GLN A 623 -4.15 -0.61 -10.01
N LEU A 624 -5.02 0.00 -10.82
CA LEU A 624 -6.35 -0.54 -11.16
C LEU A 624 -6.25 -1.91 -11.84
N ASP A 625 -5.29 -2.11 -12.74
CA ASP A 625 -5.00 -3.42 -13.36
C ASP A 625 -4.58 -4.46 -12.32
N PHE A 626 -3.76 -4.05 -11.36
CA PHE A 626 -3.33 -4.93 -10.28
C PHE A 626 -4.50 -5.31 -9.36
N LEU A 627 -5.36 -4.36 -8.99
CA LEU A 627 -6.58 -4.61 -8.21
C LEU A 627 -7.53 -5.58 -8.96
N GLN A 628 -7.70 -5.40 -10.27
CA GLN A 628 -8.52 -6.28 -11.12
C GLN A 628 -7.94 -7.69 -11.23
N LYS A 629 -6.62 -7.81 -11.40
CA LYS A 629 -5.92 -9.11 -11.51
C LYS A 629 -6.15 -10.01 -10.30
N TYR A 630 -6.26 -9.43 -9.11
CA TYR A 630 -6.45 -10.15 -7.84
C TYR A 630 -7.84 -9.98 -7.24
N GLN A 631 -8.84 -9.58 -8.02
CA GLN A 631 -10.23 -9.52 -7.57
C GLN A 631 -10.73 -10.93 -7.23
N ASP A 632 -11.39 -11.06 -6.08
CA ASP A 632 -11.93 -12.32 -5.58
C ASP A 632 -13.02 -12.90 -6.51
N LEU A 633 -13.29 -14.20 -6.36
CA LEU A 633 -14.42 -14.87 -7.01
C LEU A 633 -15.77 -14.19 -6.72
N SER A 634 -15.96 -13.61 -5.54
CA SER A 634 -17.15 -12.83 -5.17
C SER A 634 -17.25 -11.47 -5.89
N GLY A 635 -16.13 -10.85 -6.27
CA GLY A 635 -16.06 -9.46 -6.73
C GLY A 635 -15.34 -8.52 -5.76
N LYS A 636 -15.00 -9.02 -4.57
CA LYS A 636 -14.26 -8.27 -3.55
C LYS A 636 -12.83 -7.95 -3.97
N ILE A 637 -12.37 -6.76 -3.61
CA ILE A 637 -10.98 -6.32 -3.75
C ILE A 637 -10.20 -6.70 -2.49
N PHE A 638 -8.95 -7.13 -2.67
CA PHE A 638 -8.10 -7.60 -1.57
C PHE A 638 -7.83 -6.50 -0.56
N HIS A 639 -7.64 -6.92 0.70
CA HIS A 639 -7.04 -6.06 1.70
C HIS A 639 -5.54 -5.94 1.44
N VAL A 640 -4.85 -7.10 1.37
CA VAL A 640 -3.40 -7.14 1.22
C VAL A 640 -2.91 -8.31 0.36
N ILE A 641 -1.79 -8.08 -0.32
CA ILE A 641 -0.98 -9.11 -1.01
C ILE A 641 0.48 -8.98 -0.54
N SER A 642 1.03 -10.03 0.05
CA SER A 642 2.47 -10.09 0.31
C SER A 642 3.23 -10.19 -1.02
N THR A 643 4.44 -9.63 -1.12
CA THR A 643 5.33 -9.89 -2.26
C THR A 643 5.66 -11.38 -2.45
N SER A 644 5.52 -12.22 -1.42
CA SER A 644 5.58 -13.69 -1.55
C SER A 644 4.31 -14.32 -2.17
N GLY A 645 3.30 -13.52 -2.52
CA GLY A 645 2.13 -13.90 -3.31
C GLY A 645 0.90 -14.33 -2.50
N VAL A 646 0.86 -14.07 -1.20
CA VAL A 646 -0.25 -14.49 -0.34
C VAL A 646 -1.28 -13.37 -0.23
N VAL A 647 -2.53 -13.68 -0.59
CA VAL A 647 -3.65 -12.72 -0.65
C VAL A 647 -4.60 -12.88 0.54
N HIS A 648 -5.11 -11.75 1.04
CA HIS A 648 -6.13 -11.62 2.09
C HIS A 648 -7.20 -10.58 1.74
N PHE A 649 -8.44 -10.80 2.18
CA PHE A 649 -9.63 -10.03 1.79
C PHE A 649 -10.45 -9.55 3.01
N ASP A 650 -9.78 -9.15 4.09
CA ASP A 650 -10.38 -8.72 5.37
C ASP A 650 -10.66 -7.21 5.46
N ALA A 651 -10.82 -6.55 4.30
CA ALA A 651 -11.17 -5.13 4.17
C ALA A 651 -12.56 -4.92 3.59
N ALA A 652 -13.46 -4.31 4.35
CA ALA A 652 -14.82 -4.00 3.88
C ALA A 652 -14.86 -2.78 2.95
N ASP A 653 -13.94 -1.83 3.12
CA ASP A 653 -13.86 -0.55 2.41
C ASP A 653 -12.96 -0.53 1.16
N ALA A 654 -12.13 -1.56 0.93
CA ALA A 654 -11.30 -1.63 -0.30
C ALA A 654 -12.17 -1.71 -1.57
N THR A 655 -13.23 -2.53 -1.55
CA THR A 655 -14.09 -2.70 -2.74
C THR A 655 -14.87 -1.44 -3.14
N PRO A 656 -15.50 -0.67 -2.22
CA PRO A 656 -16.10 0.60 -2.62
C PRO A 656 -15.06 1.64 -3.06
N LEU A 657 -13.87 1.69 -2.44
CA LEU A 657 -12.78 2.59 -2.81
C LEU A 657 -12.24 2.31 -4.22
N TYR A 658 -12.11 1.05 -4.64
CA TYR A 658 -11.76 0.68 -6.03
C TYR A 658 -12.68 1.34 -7.07
N VAL A 659 -14.00 1.33 -6.83
CA VAL A 659 -14.98 1.94 -7.75
C VAL A 659 -14.85 3.47 -7.76
N ILE A 660 -14.62 4.07 -6.59
CA ILE A 660 -14.38 5.52 -6.45
C ILE A 660 -13.10 5.89 -7.21
N LEU A 661 -12.01 5.14 -7.07
CA LEU A 661 -10.76 5.36 -7.80
C LEU A 661 -10.94 5.19 -9.31
N ALA A 662 -11.68 4.19 -9.78
CA ALA A 662 -11.96 4.04 -11.21
C ALA A 662 -12.70 5.26 -11.79
N ALA A 663 -13.64 5.85 -11.03
CA ALA A 663 -14.32 7.08 -11.43
C ALA A 663 -13.43 8.32 -11.33
N HIS A 664 -12.58 8.41 -10.30
CA HIS A 664 -11.59 9.47 -10.15
C HIS A 664 -10.60 9.47 -11.32
N TYR A 665 -10.06 8.30 -11.65
CA TYR A 665 -9.19 8.06 -12.80
C TYR A 665 -9.86 8.48 -14.11
N LEU A 666 -11.13 8.12 -14.33
CA LEU A 666 -11.84 8.53 -15.55
C LEU A 666 -12.00 10.05 -15.64
N ARG A 667 -12.35 10.71 -14.53
CA ARG A 667 -12.45 12.18 -14.45
C ARG A 667 -11.12 12.86 -14.71
N ALA A 668 -10.01 12.28 -14.27
CA ALA A 668 -8.69 12.86 -14.48
C ALA A 668 -8.14 12.59 -15.89
N SER A 669 -8.26 11.37 -16.40
CA SER A 669 -7.57 10.88 -17.62
C SER A 669 -8.41 10.92 -18.91
N ALA A 670 -9.74 10.85 -18.80
CA ALA A 670 -10.67 10.58 -19.90
C ALA A 670 -10.49 9.22 -20.62
N ASP A 671 -9.84 8.22 -19.99
CA ASP A 671 -9.67 6.89 -20.59
C ASP A 671 -10.96 6.04 -20.50
N ILE A 672 -11.95 6.43 -21.31
CA ILE A 672 -13.25 5.73 -21.42
C ILE A 672 -13.06 4.30 -21.92
N THR A 673 -12.10 4.07 -22.83
CA THR A 673 -11.83 2.74 -23.40
C THR A 673 -11.42 1.77 -22.30
N TYR A 674 -10.48 2.18 -21.45
CA TYR A 674 -10.07 1.37 -20.31
C TYR A 674 -11.24 1.05 -19.38
N VAL A 675 -12.06 2.03 -19.01
CA VAL A 675 -13.23 1.80 -18.15
C VAL A 675 -14.23 0.82 -18.78
N GLN A 676 -14.41 0.85 -20.11
CA GLN A 676 -15.24 -0.12 -20.82
C GLN A 676 -14.67 -1.54 -20.73
N GLU A 677 -13.35 -1.69 -20.88
CA GLU A 677 -12.65 -2.98 -20.74
C GLU A 677 -12.70 -3.50 -19.30
N SER A 678 -12.59 -2.61 -18.31
CA SER A 678 -12.66 -2.92 -16.88
C SER A 678 -14.09 -3.10 -16.34
N TRP A 679 -15.12 -2.83 -17.15
CA TRP A 679 -16.51 -2.78 -16.67
C TRP A 679 -16.97 -4.09 -16.01
N GLN A 680 -16.51 -5.25 -16.51
CA GLN A 680 -16.85 -6.55 -15.91
C GLN A 680 -16.39 -6.65 -14.44
N TYR A 681 -15.21 -6.11 -14.11
CA TYR A 681 -14.67 -6.12 -12.75
C TYR A 681 -15.40 -5.12 -11.87
N ILE A 682 -15.71 -3.93 -12.40
CA ILE A 682 -16.50 -2.90 -11.71
C ILE A 682 -17.91 -3.44 -11.39
N GLN A 683 -18.58 -4.08 -12.35
CA GLN A 683 -19.88 -4.68 -12.14
C GLN A 683 -19.85 -5.80 -11.10
N LYS A 684 -18.80 -6.64 -11.11
CA LYS A 684 -18.61 -7.68 -10.11
C LYS A 684 -18.42 -7.10 -8.70
N ALA A 685 -17.65 -6.02 -8.57
CA ALA A 685 -17.48 -5.28 -7.32
C ALA A 685 -18.80 -4.69 -6.83
N MET A 686 -19.59 -4.06 -7.71
CA MET A 686 -20.92 -3.55 -7.36
C MET A 686 -21.87 -4.66 -6.89
N ASN A 687 -21.89 -5.80 -7.59
CA ASN A 687 -22.73 -6.95 -7.19
C ASN A 687 -22.33 -7.49 -5.82
N TYR A 688 -21.03 -7.59 -5.54
CA TYR A 688 -20.53 -7.95 -4.22
C TYR A 688 -21.01 -6.95 -3.18
N LEU A 689 -20.86 -5.64 -3.40
CA LEU A 689 -21.29 -4.61 -2.44
C LEU A 689 -22.79 -4.67 -2.14
N TYR A 690 -23.65 -4.90 -3.13
CA TYR A 690 -25.07 -5.11 -2.87
C TYR A 690 -25.35 -6.38 -2.06
N SER A 691 -24.50 -7.40 -2.15
CA SER A 691 -24.68 -8.66 -1.43
C SER A 691 -24.31 -8.59 0.05
N THR A 692 -23.62 -7.52 0.48
CA THR A 692 -23.22 -7.34 1.89
C THR A 692 -24.28 -6.66 2.74
N ASP A 693 -25.37 -6.15 2.15
CA ASP A 693 -26.56 -5.66 2.86
C ASP A 693 -27.40 -6.87 3.29
N THR A 694 -27.12 -7.40 4.48
CA THR A 694 -27.73 -8.63 5.00
C THR A 694 -28.99 -8.38 5.81
N ASP A 695 -29.20 -7.14 6.29
CA ASP A 695 -30.39 -6.74 7.06
C ASP A 695 -31.43 -5.94 6.24
N GLY A 696 -31.09 -5.54 5.01
CA GLY A 696 -31.98 -4.89 4.06
C GLY A 696 -32.15 -3.39 4.29
N ASP A 697 -31.23 -2.74 5.01
CA ASP A 697 -31.25 -1.31 5.30
C ASP A 697 -30.59 -0.42 4.22
N LEU A 698 -30.10 -1.03 3.13
CA LEU A 698 -29.40 -0.41 2.00
C LEU A 698 -27.95 0.03 2.29
N LEU A 699 -27.41 -0.27 3.48
CA LEU A 699 -26.03 0.00 3.82
C LEU A 699 -25.15 -1.24 3.62
N ILE A 700 -23.89 -1.01 3.24
CA ILE A 700 -22.89 -2.09 3.21
C ILE A 700 -22.31 -2.29 4.61
N GLU A 701 -21.88 -3.51 4.91
CA GLU A 701 -21.51 -3.93 6.26
C GLU A 701 -20.02 -4.28 6.41
N ASN A 702 -19.50 -4.11 7.63
CA ASN A 702 -18.27 -4.75 8.08
C ASN A 702 -18.50 -6.22 8.45
N THR A 703 -19.68 -6.53 9.01
CA THR A 703 -19.98 -7.87 9.52
C THR A 703 -19.86 -8.89 8.39
N ASN A 704 -19.23 -10.04 8.64
CA ASN A 704 -18.90 -11.08 7.66
C ASN A 704 -17.80 -10.73 6.64
N GLU A 705 -17.55 -9.44 6.43
CA GLU A 705 -16.69 -8.97 5.35
C GLU A 705 -15.31 -8.50 5.78
N GLY A 706 -15.11 -8.04 6.99
CA GLY A 706 -13.82 -7.45 7.35
C GLY A 706 -13.99 -6.26 8.25
N HIS A 707 -12.95 -5.48 8.35
CA HIS A 707 -13.05 -4.19 9.00
C HIS A 707 -13.07 -3.07 7.96
N GLY A 708 -13.78 -1.99 8.28
CA GLY A 708 -13.55 -0.69 7.66
C GLY A 708 -12.21 -0.13 8.14
N TRP A 709 -12.04 1.19 8.09
CA TRP A 709 -10.76 1.80 8.45
C TRP A 709 -10.27 1.49 9.89
N VAL A 710 -11.18 1.34 10.84
CA VAL A 710 -10.83 0.98 12.23
C VAL A 710 -10.71 -0.53 12.33
N GLU A 711 -9.48 -1.01 12.44
CA GLU A 711 -9.15 -2.45 12.40
C GLU A 711 -9.17 -3.13 13.79
N GLY A 712 -9.30 -2.35 14.87
CA GLY A 712 -9.26 -2.86 16.23
C GLY A 712 -9.35 -1.78 17.31
N GLY A 713 -9.22 -2.18 18.57
CA GLY A 713 -9.31 -1.29 19.73
C GLY A 713 -10.74 -0.98 20.18
N GLU A 714 -10.89 0.00 21.07
CA GLU A 714 -12.18 0.31 21.73
C GLU A 714 -13.26 0.87 20.78
N LEU A 715 -12.89 1.31 19.58
CA LEU A 715 -13.82 1.75 18.53
C LEU A 715 -14.20 0.63 17.55
N PHE A 716 -13.67 -0.57 17.70
CA PHE A 716 -13.96 -1.69 16.81
C PHE A 716 -15.36 -2.27 17.03
N GLY A 717 -15.91 -2.94 16.00
CA GLY A 717 -17.12 -3.76 16.14
C GLY A 717 -18.43 -3.11 15.66
N ALA A 718 -18.37 -1.98 14.95
CA ALA A 718 -19.54 -1.45 14.26
C ALA A 718 -19.99 -2.39 13.13
N HIS A 719 -21.30 -2.63 13.04
CA HIS A 719 -21.92 -3.36 11.93
C HIS A 719 -21.70 -2.60 10.62
N THR A 720 -21.97 -1.29 10.65
CA THR A 720 -21.64 -0.34 9.60
C THR A 720 -21.09 0.93 10.24
N THR A 721 -19.86 1.34 9.89
CA THR A 721 -19.34 2.65 10.32
C THR A 721 -19.92 3.76 9.44
N PHE A 722 -20.02 4.97 9.98
CA PHE A 722 -20.41 6.15 9.20
C PHE A 722 -19.47 6.38 8.01
N TYR A 723 -18.17 6.13 8.21
CA TYR A 723 -17.17 6.12 7.15
C TYR A 723 -17.53 5.14 6.01
N LEU A 724 -17.85 3.89 6.33
CA LEU A 724 -18.16 2.88 5.33
C LEU A 724 -19.46 3.20 4.57
N ALA A 725 -20.51 3.59 5.28
CA ALA A 725 -21.77 4.04 4.67
C ALA A 725 -21.56 5.24 3.73
N SER A 726 -20.65 6.14 4.10
CA SER A 726 -20.28 7.30 3.28
C SER A 726 -19.54 6.92 2.00
N LEU A 727 -18.61 5.97 2.09
CA LEU A 727 -17.97 5.40 0.90
C LEU A 727 -19.02 4.76 -0.01
N TRP A 728 -19.99 4.05 0.54
CA TRP A 728 -21.06 3.46 -0.27
C TRP A 728 -21.89 4.50 -1.03
N ALA A 729 -22.27 5.60 -0.39
CA ALA A 729 -22.96 6.69 -1.08
C ALA A 729 -22.11 7.26 -2.23
N GLN A 730 -20.81 7.47 -2.00
CA GLN A 730 -19.90 7.96 -3.03
C GLN A 730 -19.72 6.93 -4.16
N THR A 731 -19.55 5.65 -3.83
CA THR A 731 -19.48 4.54 -4.78
C THR A 731 -20.72 4.47 -5.66
N LEU A 732 -21.93 4.61 -5.12
CA LEU A 732 -23.17 4.61 -5.90
C LEU A 732 -23.23 5.80 -6.88
N LYS A 733 -22.82 6.99 -6.43
CA LYS A 733 -22.72 8.19 -7.26
C LYS A 733 -21.69 8.02 -8.39
N ASP A 734 -20.54 7.43 -8.08
CA ASP A 734 -19.45 7.19 -9.02
C ASP A 734 -19.74 6.05 -10.00
N ALA A 735 -20.34 4.96 -9.53
CA ALA A 735 -20.82 3.88 -10.39
C ALA A 735 -21.87 4.38 -11.38
N SER A 736 -22.74 5.32 -10.98
CA SER A 736 -23.66 5.99 -11.90
C SER A 736 -22.92 6.80 -12.98
N TYR A 737 -21.89 7.57 -12.59
CA TYR A 737 -21.05 8.31 -13.53
C TYR A 737 -20.32 7.38 -14.52
N LEU A 738 -19.75 6.28 -14.04
CA LEU A 738 -19.11 5.26 -14.87
C LEU A 738 -20.12 4.62 -15.83
N ALA A 739 -21.30 4.20 -15.32
CA ALA A 739 -22.38 3.60 -16.12
C ALA A 739 -22.83 4.51 -17.25
N ALA A 740 -22.89 5.83 -17.04
CA ALA A 740 -23.22 6.80 -18.08
C ALA A 740 -22.19 6.78 -19.23
N HIS A 741 -20.89 6.75 -18.90
CA HIS A 741 -19.80 6.77 -19.88
C HIS A 741 -19.63 5.44 -20.63
N VAL A 742 -19.99 4.32 -20.01
CA VAL A 742 -20.07 3.02 -20.68
C VAL A 742 -21.44 2.75 -21.33
N LYS A 743 -22.35 3.74 -21.33
CA LYS A 743 -23.67 3.72 -21.98
C LYS A 743 -24.64 2.66 -21.46
N LEU A 744 -24.73 2.52 -20.13
CA LEU A 744 -25.64 1.62 -19.41
C LEU A 744 -26.69 2.42 -18.60
N PRO A 745 -27.70 3.02 -19.26
CA PRO A 745 -28.61 3.99 -18.64
C PRO A 745 -29.49 3.41 -17.53
N GLU A 746 -29.82 2.12 -17.56
CA GLU A 746 -30.63 1.49 -16.50
C GLU A 746 -29.84 1.32 -15.20
N LEU A 747 -28.55 0.96 -15.30
CA LEU A 747 -27.66 0.91 -14.14
C LEU A 747 -27.35 2.31 -13.62
N GLN A 748 -27.13 3.28 -14.51
CA GLN A 748 -26.98 4.69 -14.13
C GLN A 748 -28.16 5.16 -13.26
N LYS A 749 -29.40 4.98 -13.74
CA LYS A 749 -30.60 5.38 -12.99
C LYS A 749 -30.72 4.65 -11.66
N LYS A 750 -30.47 3.33 -11.64
CA LYS A 750 -30.53 2.53 -10.41
C LYS A 750 -29.53 3.05 -9.38
N TYR A 751 -28.26 3.15 -9.74
CA TYR A 751 -27.19 3.56 -8.83
C TYR A 751 -27.41 4.97 -8.31
N TYR A 752 -27.83 5.90 -9.18
CA TYR A 752 -28.15 7.26 -8.73
C TYR A 752 -29.38 7.31 -7.80
N SER A 753 -30.42 6.52 -8.09
CA SER A 753 -31.59 6.45 -7.21
C SER A 753 -31.25 5.88 -5.82
N ASP A 754 -30.36 4.90 -5.75
CA ASP A 754 -29.94 4.31 -4.47
C ASP A 754 -28.98 5.26 -3.73
N TYR A 755 -28.10 5.98 -4.44
CA TYR A 755 -27.28 7.05 -3.87
C TYR A 755 -28.14 8.08 -3.12
N LEU A 756 -29.24 8.55 -3.71
CA LEU A 756 -30.11 9.55 -3.06
C LEU A 756 -30.71 9.04 -1.74
N LYS A 757 -31.04 7.74 -1.65
CA LYS A 757 -31.56 7.12 -0.43
C LYS A 757 -30.46 7.01 0.64
N VAL A 758 -29.29 6.50 0.27
CA VAL A 758 -28.17 6.36 1.21
C VAL A 758 -27.71 7.74 1.70
N HIS A 759 -27.66 8.75 0.82
CA HIS A 759 -27.34 10.13 1.18
C HIS A 759 -28.32 10.71 2.22
N ASP A 760 -29.62 10.41 2.10
CA ASP A 760 -30.62 10.78 3.11
C ASP A 760 -30.32 10.10 4.44
N ILE A 761 -30.11 8.78 4.45
CA ILE A 761 -29.74 7.99 5.65
C ILE A 761 -28.52 8.60 6.37
N LEU A 762 -27.47 8.98 5.63
CA LEU A 762 -26.27 9.59 6.21
C LEU A 762 -26.58 10.87 6.98
N ASN A 763 -27.44 11.73 6.43
CA ASN A 763 -27.74 13.04 7.01
C ASN A 763 -28.87 12.98 8.06
N SER A 764 -29.74 11.98 8.02
CA SER A 764 -30.85 11.82 8.96
C SER A 764 -30.53 10.89 10.13
N GLU A 765 -30.12 9.64 9.86
CA GLU A 765 -30.04 8.60 10.89
C GLU A 765 -28.73 8.65 11.69
N PHE A 766 -27.62 8.95 11.03
CA PHE A 766 -26.33 9.06 11.71
C PHE A 766 -26.15 10.39 12.45
N TRP A 767 -26.95 11.42 12.15
CA TRP A 767 -26.85 12.71 12.82
C TRP A 767 -27.35 12.63 14.27
N ASN A 768 -26.55 13.14 15.20
CA ASN A 768 -26.90 13.19 16.61
C ASN A 768 -27.07 14.64 17.07
N ASP A 769 -28.33 15.07 17.23
CA ASP A 769 -28.67 16.42 17.68
C ASP A 769 -28.13 16.76 19.08
N SER A 770 -27.92 15.76 19.94
CA SER A 770 -27.47 16.00 21.33
C SER A 770 -25.97 16.31 21.42
N THR A 771 -25.16 15.70 20.56
CA THR A 771 -23.71 15.89 20.52
C THR A 771 -23.28 16.87 19.43
N HIS A 772 -24.17 17.20 18.49
CA HIS A 772 -23.87 17.96 17.27
C HIS A 772 -22.71 17.33 16.47
N PHE A 773 -22.71 16.00 16.41
CA PHE A 773 -21.78 15.14 15.68
C PHE A 773 -22.55 14.05 14.94
N TYR A 774 -21.93 13.47 13.91
CA TYR A 774 -22.39 12.19 13.37
C TYR A 774 -21.93 11.05 14.29
N ASN A 775 -22.83 10.12 14.60
CA ASN A 775 -22.52 8.89 15.30
C ASN A 775 -21.46 8.12 14.52
N TYR A 776 -20.50 7.52 15.22
CA TYR A 776 -19.37 6.80 14.63
C TYR A 776 -19.81 5.60 13.79
N GLY A 777 -20.83 4.86 14.23
CA GLY A 777 -21.28 3.66 13.54
C GLY A 777 -22.58 3.09 14.12
N LYS A 778 -23.29 2.34 13.28
CA LYS A 778 -24.46 1.54 13.63
C LYS A 778 -24.00 0.15 14.09
N LEU A 779 -24.56 -0.33 15.19
CA LEU A 779 -24.29 -1.65 15.76
C LEU A 779 -25.31 -2.67 15.25
N LYS A 780 -25.03 -3.96 15.42
CA LYS A 780 -25.87 -5.07 14.90
C LYS A 780 -27.28 -5.09 15.53
N ASP A 781 -27.47 -4.48 16.69
CA ASP A 781 -28.78 -4.34 17.33
C ASP A 781 -29.57 -3.10 16.85
N GLY A 782 -29.01 -2.33 15.91
CA GLY A 782 -29.59 -1.10 15.37
C GLY A 782 -29.28 0.15 16.21
N SER A 783 -28.62 0.02 17.36
CA SER A 783 -28.18 1.18 18.14
C SER A 783 -26.95 1.86 17.51
N PHE A 784 -26.65 3.10 17.91
CA PHE A 784 -25.51 3.88 17.41
C PHE A 784 -24.44 4.08 18.48
N ASN A 785 -23.16 4.01 18.08
CA ASN A 785 -22.04 4.47 18.88
C ASN A 785 -21.88 5.99 18.70
N PRO A 786 -22.05 6.82 19.75
CA PRO A 786 -22.05 8.28 19.62
C PRO A 786 -20.66 8.93 19.72
N GLU A 787 -19.57 8.14 19.78
CA GLU A 787 -18.22 8.69 19.95
C GLU A 787 -17.88 9.69 18.83
N ALA A 788 -17.46 10.89 19.24
CA ALA A 788 -17.01 11.92 18.32
C ALA A 788 -15.63 11.55 17.75
N THR A 789 -15.54 11.44 16.43
CA THR A 789 -14.30 11.12 15.73
C THR A 789 -14.00 12.11 14.61
N VAL A 790 -12.79 12.03 14.05
CA VAL A 790 -12.40 12.76 12.83
C VAL A 790 -12.91 12.11 11.53
N LEU A 791 -13.41 10.87 11.58
CA LEU A 791 -13.80 10.13 10.37
C LEU A 791 -14.90 10.79 9.51
N PRO A 792 -15.82 11.63 10.05
CA PRO A 792 -16.70 12.47 9.24
C PRO A 792 -15.98 13.40 8.26
N ALA A 793 -14.67 13.64 8.41
CA ALA A 793 -13.87 14.36 7.42
C ALA A 793 -13.89 13.70 6.02
N VAL A 794 -14.05 12.38 5.93
CA VAL A 794 -14.12 11.66 4.65
C VAL A 794 -15.40 11.99 3.86
N PRO A 795 -16.62 11.84 4.41
CA PRO A 795 -17.82 12.31 3.72
C PRO A 795 -17.86 13.83 3.51
N MET A 796 -17.20 14.62 4.38
CA MET A 796 -17.02 16.05 4.13
C MET A 796 -16.17 16.29 2.87
N TYR A 797 -15.07 15.55 2.69
CA TYR A 797 -14.27 15.59 1.47
C TYR A 797 -15.12 15.29 0.21
N PHE A 798 -15.97 14.26 0.25
CA PHE A 798 -16.88 13.94 -0.86
C PHE A 798 -18.10 14.87 -0.98
N ARG A 799 -18.23 15.87 -0.10
CA ARG A 799 -19.37 16.82 -0.02
C ARG A 799 -20.72 16.10 0.08
N LEU A 800 -20.79 15.10 0.97
CA LEU A 800 -22.00 14.31 1.23
C LEU A 800 -22.82 14.79 2.43
N LEU A 801 -22.35 15.81 3.16
CA LEU A 801 -22.96 16.25 4.42
C LEU A 801 -23.59 17.63 4.30
N ASP A 802 -24.65 17.86 5.06
CA ASP A 802 -25.30 19.16 5.15
C ASP A 802 -24.33 20.22 5.73
N HIS A 803 -24.11 21.32 5.00
CA HIS A 803 -23.25 22.44 5.42
C HIS A 803 -23.58 22.98 6.83
N ALA A 804 -24.86 22.98 7.22
CA ALA A 804 -25.28 23.48 8.53
C ALA A 804 -24.86 22.56 9.70
N LYS A 805 -24.65 21.27 9.45
CA LYS A 805 -24.31 20.26 10.47
C LYS A 805 -22.80 20.14 10.72
N VAL A 806 -21.97 20.56 9.76
CA VAL A 806 -20.51 20.32 9.84
C VAL A 806 -19.73 21.38 10.64
N GLN A 807 -20.27 22.58 10.81
CA GLN A 807 -19.51 23.72 11.37
C GLN A 807 -18.96 23.46 12.77
N ASN A 808 -19.76 22.85 13.66
CA ASN A 808 -19.33 22.50 15.00
C ASN A 808 -18.17 21.47 14.99
N MET A 809 -18.23 20.47 14.10
CA MET A 809 -17.17 19.48 13.99
C MET A 809 -15.86 20.11 13.50
N LEU A 810 -15.92 20.98 12.48
CA LEU A 810 -14.75 21.70 11.96
C LEU A 810 -14.11 22.60 13.03
N ASP A 811 -14.93 23.32 13.81
CA ASP A 811 -14.43 24.15 14.91
C ASP A 811 -13.74 23.28 16.00
N GLN A 812 -14.24 22.05 16.27
CA GLN A 812 -13.60 21.12 17.20
C GLN A 812 -12.33 20.47 16.64
N TYR A 813 -12.29 20.15 15.34
CA TYR A 813 -11.10 19.66 14.66
C TYR A 813 -9.96 20.69 14.72
N ALA A 814 -10.28 21.98 14.64
CA ALA A 814 -9.30 23.05 14.79
C ALA A 814 -8.73 23.18 16.23
N GLY A 815 -9.45 22.70 17.24
CA GLY A 815 -9.09 22.85 18.66
C GLY A 815 -8.07 21.83 19.17
N ASN A 816 -7.47 22.12 20.33
CA ASN A 816 -6.43 21.30 20.95
C ASN A 816 -6.90 19.91 21.38
N GLY A 817 -8.21 19.71 21.53
CA GLY A 817 -8.81 18.40 21.79
C GLY A 817 -8.46 17.41 20.67
N PHE A 818 -8.70 17.77 19.42
CA PHE A 818 -8.36 16.92 18.27
C PHE A 818 -6.93 17.17 17.77
N SER A 819 -6.48 18.42 17.70
CA SER A 819 -5.26 18.78 16.98
C SER A 819 -4.12 19.24 17.89
N PRO A 820 -3.08 18.41 18.11
CA PRO A 820 -1.76 18.89 18.52
C PRO A 820 -1.03 19.63 17.37
N ASP A 821 0.19 20.11 17.63
CA ASP A 821 0.95 20.96 16.69
C ASP A 821 1.46 20.21 15.44
N TRP A 822 1.19 18.91 15.35
CA TRP A 822 1.73 18.01 14.33
C TRP A 822 0.64 17.18 13.62
N GLY A 823 -0.63 17.59 13.70
CA GLY A 823 -1.72 16.98 12.95
C GLY A 823 -2.97 16.79 13.80
N ILE A 824 -3.83 15.84 13.41
CA ILE A 824 -5.10 15.58 14.08
C ILE A 824 -5.19 14.13 14.60
N ARG A 825 -5.81 13.96 15.77
CA ARG A 825 -6.11 12.65 16.37
C ARG A 825 -7.43 12.12 15.82
N ILE A 826 -7.63 10.80 15.89
CA ILE A 826 -8.94 10.20 15.58
C ILE A 826 -10.04 10.57 16.56
N VAL A 827 -9.69 10.71 17.85
CA VAL A 827 -10.59 11.11 18.96
C VAL A 827 -9.96 12.27 19.72
N SER A 828 -10.79 13.08 20.37
CA SER A 828 -10.32 14.16 21.23
C SER A 828 -9.44 13.65 22.39
N SER A 829 -8.45 14.43 22.83
CA SER A 829 -7.64 14.15 24.03
C SER A 829 -8.47 14.07 25.31
N GLU A 830 -9.68 14.62 25.29
CA GLU A 830 -10.63 14.58 26.40
C GLU A 830 -11.54 13.34 26.36
N SER A 831 -11.48 12.54 25.29
CA SER A 831 -12.23 11.28 25.20
C SER A 831 -11.71 10.28 26.23
N ARG A 832 -12.61 9.52 26.83
CA ARG A 832 -12.25 8.40 27.73
C ARG A 832 -11.44 7.31 27.04
N TYR A 833 -11.50 7.23 25.71
CA TYR A 833 -10.77 6.26 24.91
C TYR A 833 -9.36 6.74 24.54
N PHE A 834 -9.04 8.02 24.78
CA PHE A 834 -7.78 8.60 24.35
C PHE A 834 -6.58 7.93 25.01
N VAL A 835 -5.77 7.28 24.18
CA VAL A 835 -4.43 6.80 24.53
C VAL A 835 -3.45 7.37 23.53
N PRO A 836 -2.44 8.17 23.93
CA PRO A 836 -1.53 8.83 22.98
C PRO A 836 -0.79 7.90 22.01
N THR A 837 -0.61 6.64 22.37
CA THR A 837 0.00 5.59 21.53
C THR A 837 -1.03 4.62 20.94
N GLY A 838 -2.32 4.85 21.16
CA GLY A 838 -3.41 4.00 20.67
C GLY A 838 -3.58 4.18 19.17
N TYR A 839 -3.46 3.08 18.41
CA TYR A 839 -3.47 3.11 16.94
C TYR A 839 -4.76 3.73 16.39
N HIS A 840 -5.95 3.26 16.78
CA HIS A 840 -7.24 3.82 16.37
C HIS A 840 -7.97 4.61 17.46
N TYR A 841 -7.27 5.13 18.48
CA TYR A 841 -7.92 5.81 19.60
C TYR A 841 -6.99 6.79 20.34
N GLY A 842 -6.05 7.42 19.64
CA GLY A 842 -5.35 8.59 20.19
C GLY A 842 -4.03 8.98 19.55
N SER A 843 -3.44 8.14 18.69
CA SER A 843 -2.35 8.60 17.82
C SER A 843 -2.84 9.60 16.77
N VAL A 844 -1.91 10.39 16.24
CA VAL A 844 -2.11 11.30 15.11
C VAL A 844 -1.65 10.61 13.85
N TRP A 845 -2.52 10.54 12.84
CA TRP A 845 -2.18 9.93 11.56
C TRP A 845 -2.13 11.01 10.50
N PRO A 846 -1.06 11.10 9.69
CA PRO A 846 -1.04 12.00 8.55
C PRO A 846 -2.21 11.81 7.59
N LEU A 847 -2.77 10.61 7.48
CA LEU A 847 -4.01 10.35 6.74
C LEU A 847 -5.21 11.13 7.30
N PHE A 848 -5.45 11.03 8.60
CA PHE A 848 -6.55 11.77 9.24
C PHE A 848 -6.35 13.27 9.11
N THR A 849 -5.10 13.73 9.24
CA THR A 849 -4.74 15.13 9.04
C THR A 849 -5.03 15.58 7.62
N GLY A 850 -4.73 14.76 6.61
CA GLY A 850 -5.04 15.03 5.21
C GLY A 850 -6.55 15.05 4.93
N TRP A 851 -7.30 14.08 5.46
CA TRP A 851 -8.77 14.07 5.35
C TRP A 851 -9.42 15.30 5.99
N ALA A 852 -8.98 15.67 7.21
CA ALA A 852 -9.44 16.87 7.88
C ALA A 852 -9.11 18.13 7.06
N SER A 853 -7.90 18.21 6.51
CA SER A 853 -7.48 19.32 5.64
C SER A 853 -8.37 19.46 4.40
N LEU A 854 -8.68 18.36 3.71
CA LEU A 854 -9.59 18.34 2.56
C LEU A 854 -11.01 18.78 2.93
N ALA A 855 -11.52 18.29 4.07
CA ALA A 855 -12.80 18.72 4.60
C ALA A 855 -12.82 20.22 4.89
N GLU A 856 -11.80 20.72 5.60
CA GLU A 856 -11.68 22.14 5.94
C GLU A 856 -11.65 23.04 4.71
N PHE A 857 -10.88 22.69 3.67
CA PHE A 857 -10.91 23.44 2.41
C PHE A 857 -12.28 23.41 1.72
N ASN A 858 -12.96 22.26 1.70
CA ASN A 858 -14.27 22.12 1.07
C ASN A 858 -15.39 22.92 1.76
N TYR A 859 -15.22 23.25 3.04
CA TYR A 859 -16.20 23.99 3.84
C TYR A 859 -15.72 25.41 4.23
N GLY A 860 -14.69 25.94 3.55
CA GLY A 860 -14.25 27.34 3.70
C GLY A 860 -13.44 27.62 4.96
N LYS A 861 -12.84 26.59 5.57
CA LYS A 861 -11.92 26.67 6.71
C LYS A 861 -10.45 26.60 6.24
N SER A 862 -10.13 27.37 5.20
CA SER A 862 -8.84 27.28 4.48
C SER A 862 -7.62 27.52 5.34
N VAL A 863 -7.74 28.31 6.42
CA VAL A 863 -6.66 28.54 7.39
C VAL A 863 -6.31 27.25 8.12
N GLN A 864 -7.32 26.55 8.63
CA GLN A 864 -7.15 25.27 9.32
C GLN A 864 -6.65 24.19 8.35
N GLY A 865 -7.26 24.14 7.15
CA GLY A 865 -6.86 23.21 6.10
C GLY A 865 -5.39 23.34 5.74
N PHE A 866 -4.90 24.57 5.60
CA PHE A 866 -3.49 24.86 5.35
C PHE A 866 -2.60 24.45 6.53
N THR A 867 -2.99 24.76 7.78
CA THR A 867 -2.24 24.35 8.97
C THR A 867 -2.10 22.83 9.05
N HIS A 868 -3.18 22.06 8.88
CA HIS A 868 -3.12 20.60 8.92
C HIS A 868 -2.26 20.02 7.79
N MET A 869 -2.36 20.56 6.57
CA MET A 869 -1.47 20.17 5.45
C MET A 869 0.01 20.42 5.79
N MET A 870 0.33 21.59 6.34
CA MET A 870 1.70 21.94 6.74
C MET A 870 2.21 21.06 7.89
N ASN A 871 1.34 20.69 8.84
CA ASN A 871 1.72 19.78 9.93
C ASN A 871 2.24 18.44 9.39
N ASN A 872 1.60 17.89 8.35
CA ASN A 872 2.11 16.70 7.67
C ASN A 872 3.43 16.97 6.94
N LEU A 873 3.50 18.07 6.19
CA LEU A 873 4.67 18.44 5.39
C LEU A 873 5.94 18.58 6.24
N LEU A 874 5.84 19.24 7.40
CA LEU A 874 6.98 19.53 8.28
C LEU A 874 7.53 18.29 9.02
N ILE A 875 6.80 17.16 9.04
CA ILE A 875 7.32 15.89 9.58
C ILE A 875 8.58 15.46 8.81
N LYS A 876 8.66 15.76 7.50
CA LYS A 876 9.79 15.43 6.62
C LYS A 876 11.15 15.93 7.08
N ASN A 877 11.18 16.96 7.92
CA ASN A 877 12.41 17.50 8.48
C ASN A 877 13.01 16.61 9.58
N ASN A 878 12.23 15.67 10.12
CA ASN A 878 12.56 14.90 11.32
C ASN A 878 12.63 13.40 11.03
N TRP A 879 13.43 12.67 11.81
CA TRP A 879 13.66 11.23 11.66
C TRP A 879 14.15 10.83 10.26
N THR A 880 13.32 10.17 9.46
CA THR A 880 13.63 9.75 8.09
C THR A 880 13.53 10.95 7.15
N LEU A 881 14.68 11.58 6.87
CA LEU A 881 14.75 12.85 6.17
C LEU A 881 14.08 12.78 4.78
N GLY A 882 13.10 13.66 4.54
CA GLY A 882 12.34 13.72 3.30
C GLY A 882 11.02 12.93 3.30
N TYR A 883 10.68 12.22 4.37
CA TYR A 883 9.51 11.34 4.45
C TYR A 883 8.60 11.63 5.64
N VAL A 884 7.33 11.22 5.53
CA VAL A 884 6.28 11.45 6.53
C VAL A 884 6.01 10.14 7.29
N GLU A 885 6.12 10.18 8.61
CA GLU A 885 5.87 9.04 9.50
C GLU A 885 4.50 8.39 9.30
N GLU A 886 4.39 7.08 9.60
CA GLU A 886 3.10 6.36 9.55
C GLU A 886 2.12 6.97 10.55
N VAL A 887 2.49 6.94 11.84
CA VAL A 887 1.68 7.55 12.90
C VAL A 887 2.59 8.24 13.91
N MET A 888 2.05 9.32 14.45
CA MET A 888 2.66 10.16 15.46
C MET A 888 1.96 9.96 16.81
N ASN A 889 2.72 10.10 17.89
CA ASN A 889 2.15 10.07 19.22
C ASN A 889 1.18 11.24 19.42
N GLY A 890 0.03 10.98 20.07
CA GLY A 890 -1.02 11.97 20.28
C GLY A 890 -0.68 13.09 21.26
N ALA A 891 0.36 12.96 22.09
CA ALA A 891 0.66 13.89 23.18
C ALA A 891 2.07 14.49 23.13
N ALA A 892 3.00 13.86 22.41
CA ALA A 892 4.36 14.33 22.20
C ALA A 892 4.76 14.19 20.72
N TYR A 893 5.61 15.08 20.21
CA TYR A 893 6.06 15.05 18.82
C TYR A 893 7.12 13.96 18.62
N LYS A 894 6.65 12.73 18.38
CA LYS A 894 7.48 11.57 18.09
C LYS A 894 6.73 10.46 17.35
N PRO A 895 7.43 9.57 16.61
CA PRO A 895 6.82 8.44 15.95
C PRO A 895 6.19 7.47 16.94
N ALA A 896 5.09 6.87 16.54
CA ALA A 896 4.40 5.81 17.27
C ALA A 896 4.10 4.56 16.40
N GLY A 897 4.43 4.62 15.10
CA GLY A 897 4.09 3.59 14.12
C GLY A 897 5.08 2.45 13.99
N VAL A 898 4.73 1.50 13.13
CA VAL A 898 5.59 0.38 12.72
C VAL A 898 6.55 0.83 11.61
N CYS A 899 6.01 1.56 10.63
CA CYS A 899 6.74 2.07 9.48
C CYS A 899 7.20 3.52 9.74
N PRO A 900 8.49 3.84 9.52
CA PRO A 900 8.95 5.23 9.53
C PRO A 900 8.34 6.11 8.43
N HIS A 901 7.71 5.53 7.41
CA HIS A 901 6.84 6.22 6.46
C HIS A 901 5.97 5.26 5.65
N GLN A 902 4.88 5.80 5.08
CA GLN A 902 3.91 5.09 4.25
C GLN A 902 3.50 5.90 3.02
N CYS A 903 3.07 5.21 1.96
CA CYS A 903 2.63 5.83 0.72
C CYS A 903 1.48 6.82 0.95
N TRP A 904 0.49 6.47 1.78
CA TRP A 904 -0.60 7.38 2.09
C TRP A 904 -0.14 8.57 2.93
N SER A 905 0.88 8.44 3.79
CA SER A 905 1.39 9.58 4.57
C SER A 905 1.96 10.66 3.66
N GLU A 906 2.64 10.24 2.59
CA GLU A 906 3.19 11.12 1.56
C GLU A 906 2.10 11.82 0.74
N THR A 907 1.08 11.07 0.33
CA THR A 907 0.01 11.58 -0.54
C THR A 907 -0.98 12.48 0.19
N ASN A 908 -1.09 12.38 1.52
CA ASN A 908 -1.91 13.25 2.37
C ASN A 908 -1.30 14.64 2.64
N ILE A 909 -0.41 15.06 1.75
CA ILE A 909 0.01 16.45 1.56
C ILE A 909 -0.36 16.92 0.15
N LEU A 910 -0.10 16.07 -0.84
CA LEU A 910 -0.35 16.34 -2.26
C LEU A 910 -1.85 16.49 -2.55
N HIS A 911 -2.67 15.56 -2.09
CA HIS A 911 -4.11 15.58 -2.33
C HIS A 911 -4.79 16.81 -1.69
N PRO A 912 -4.58 17.14 -0.40
CA PRO A 912 -5.06 18.41 0.15
C PRO A 912 -4.50 19.64 -0.55
N GLY A 913 -3.23 19.63 -0.96
CA GLY A 913 -2.60 20.75 -1.68
C GLY A 913 -3.22 21.02 -3.05
N ILE A 914 -3.55 19.97 -3.82
CA ILE A 914 -4.08 20.09 -5.19
C ILE A 914 -5.61 20.19 -5.17
N HIS A 915 -6.30 19.22 -4.57
CA HIS A 915 -7.76 19.18 -4.55
C HIS A 915 -8.36 20.23 -3.60
N GLY A 916 -7.68 20.51 -2.49
CA GLY A 916 -8.14 21.44 -1.45
C GLY A 916 -7.66 22.88 -1.67
N MET A 917 -6.34 23.11 -1.52
CA MET A 917 -5.74 24.45 -1.57
C MET A 917 -5.77 25.06 -2.97
N ILE A 918 -5.35 24.35 -4.01
CA ILE A 918 -5.51 24.82 -5.41
C ILE A 918 -6.98 24.73 -5.84
N GLY A 919 -7.72 23.75 -5.29
CA GLY A 919 -9.12 23.54 -5.64
C GLY A 919 -9.31 22.92 -7.02
N TRP A 920 -8.35 22.11 -7.48
CA TRP A 920 -8.35 21.48 -8.80
C TRP A 920 -9.26 20.24 -8.83
N GLN A 921 -10.33 20.27 -9.63
CA GLN A 921 -11.26 19.14 -9.78
C GLN A 921 -11.62 18.96 -11.26
N PRO A 922 -10.80 18.21 -12.02
CA PRO A 922 -11.01 18.00 -13.45
C PRO A 922 -12.13 17.00 -13.73
N ASP A 923 -12.83 17.18 -14.86
CA ASP A 923 -13.73 16.21 -15.49
C ASP A 923 -13.37 16.19 -16.98
N ALA A 924 -12.35 15.41 -17.30
CA ALA A 924 -11.69 15.32 -18.60
C ALA A 924 -12.62 14.83 -19.73
N PRO A 925 -13.51 13.83 -19.53
CA PRO A 925 -14.50 13.45 -20.54
C PRO A 925 -15.38 14.64 -20.98
N GLU A 926 -15.66 15.55 -20.06
CA GLU A 926 -16.50 16.72 -20.26
C GLU A 926 -15.70 17.99 -20.61
N LEU A 927 -14.36 17.90 -20.69
CA LEU A 927 -13.43 19.01 -20.92
C LEU A 927 -13.69 20.23 -20.03
N LYS A 928 -14.05 19.98 -18.77
CA LYS A 928 -14.36 21.02 -17.78
C LYS A 928 -13.63 20.77 -16.47
N THR A 929 -13.34 21.82 -15.72
CA THR A 929 -12.68 21.72 -14.42
C THR A 929 -13.22 22.79 -13.47
N ILE A 930 -13.23 22.47 -12.17
CA ILE A 930 -13.33 23.48 -11.12
C ILE A 930 -11.91 23.86 -10.70
N LEU A 931 -11.68 25.16 -10.53
CA LEU A 931 -10.45 25.70 -10.00
C LEU A 931 -10.79 26.74 -8.93
N ALA A 932 -10.56 26.39 -7.67
CA ALA A 932 -10.95 27.20 -6.52
C ALA A 932 -9.76 27.46 -5.58
N PRO A 933 -8.82 28.35 -5.95
CA PRO A 933 -7.60 28.57 -5.17
C PRO A 933 -7.89 29.26 -3.83
N ARG A 934 -7.28 28.74 -2.76
CA ARG A 934 -7.43 29.11 -1.34
C ARG A 934 -6.07 29.30 -0.66
N PHE A 935 -5.17 29.98 -1.35
CA PHE A 935 -3.79 30.16 -0.88
C PHE A 935 -3.70 31.09 0.34
N PRO A 936 -2.76 30.85 1.26
CA PRO A 936 -2.61 31.69 2.45
C PRO A 936 -2.30 33.14 2.07
N LEU A 937 -2.80 34.07 2.90
CA LEU A 937 -2.80 35.50 2.56
C LEU A 937 -1.41 36.12 2.42
N HIS A 938 -0.41 35.56 3.10
CA HIS A 938 0.97 36.04 3.08
C HIS A 938 1.79 35.59 1.86
N TRP A 939 1.22 34.76 0.97
CA TRP A 939 1.84 34.41 -0.31
C TRP A 939 1.40 35.40 -1.39
N ASP A 940 2.26 36.39 -1.64
CA ASP A 940 2.02 37.45 -2.63
C ASP A 940 2.22 36.97 -4.09
N SER A 941 2.90 35.84 -4.30
CA SER A 941 3.17 35.28 -5.62
C SER A 941 3.19 33.75 -5.61
N ILE A 942 2.52 33.11 -6.55
CA ILE A 942 2.47 31.64 -6.64
C ILE A 942 2.51 31.24 -8.11
N GLU A 943 3.26 30.20 -8.43
CA GLU A 943 3.24 29.54 -9.73
C GLU A 943 2.91 28.05 -9.54
N VAL A 944 1.79 27.61 -10.13
CA VAL A 944 1.39 26.21 -10.20
C VAL A 944 1.61 25.76 -11.64
N LYS A 945 2.45 24.74 -11.83
CA LYS A 945 2.72 24.15 -13.14
C LYS A 945 2.03 22.79 -13.28
N ASN A 946 1.75 22.44 -14.52
CA ASN A 946 1.38 21.10 -14.94
C ASN A 946 0.04 20.56 -14.39
N LEU A 947 -0.94 21.42 -14.09
CA LEU A 947 -2.30 20.95 -13.78
C LEU A 947 -2.85 20.19 -14.99
N ARG A 948 -3.24 18.93 -14.78
CA ARG A 948 -3.57 18.01 -15.87
C ARG A 948 -5.04 17.64 -15.88
N ILE A 949 -5.62 17.64 -17.10
CA ILE A 949 -6.98 17.17 -17.40
C ILE A 949 -6.96 16.45 -18.75
N GLY A 950 -7.02 15.12 -18.71
CA GLY A 950 -6.75 14.27 -19.85
C GLY A 950 -5.40 14.60 -20.49
N ASN A 951 -5.41 14.97 -21.77
CA ASN A 951 -4.20 15.37 -22.49
C ASN A 951 -3.86 16.86 -22.38
N SER A 952 -4.65 17.64 -21.64
CA SER A 952 -4.45 19.07 -21.47
C SER A 952 -3.59 19.41 -20.26
N LEU A 953 -2.69 20.38 -20.43
CA LEU A 953 -1.73 20.83 -19.42
C LEU A 953 -1.89 22.33 -19.20
N ILE A 954 -2.17 22.72 -17.96
CA ILE A 954 -2.49 24.09 -17.57
C ILE A 954 -1.50 24.58 -16.52
N ASN A 955 -1.00 25.80 -16.70
CA ASN A 955 -0.26 26.52 -15.66
C ASN A 955 -1.11 27.68 -15.13
N MET A 956 -0.88 28.04 -13.87
CA MET A 956 -1.51 29.18 -13.20
C MET A 956 -0.44 29.99 -12.45
N VAL A 957 -0.44 31.30 -12.64
CA VAL A 957 0.34 32.25 -11.84
C VAL A 957 -0.62 33.16 -11.10
N LEU A 958 -0.39 33.36 -9.80
CA LEU A 958 -1.04 34.37 -8.97
C LEU A 958 -0.03 35.45 -8.60
N GLU A 959 -0.43 36.71 -8.76
CA GLU A 959 0.23 37.88 -8.19
C GLU A 959 -0.79 38.65 -7.34
N ARG A 960 -0.48 38.92 -6.07
CA ARG A 960 -1.36 39.62 -5.12
C ARG A 960 -0.69 40.91 -4.64
N GLY A 961 -1.45 41.99 -4.65
CA GLY A 961 -1.09 43.26 -4.04
C GLY A 961 -2.17 43.74 -3.08
N VAL A 962 -1.98 44.95 -2.54
CA VAL A 962 -2.91 45.54 -1.55
C VAL A 962 -4.30 45.78 -2.14
N ASN A 963 -4.39 46.23 -3.39
CA ASN A 963 -5.66 46.61 -4.03
C ASN A 963 -5.96 45.78 -5.29
N TYR A 964 -5.23 44.69 -5.51
CA TYR A 964 -5.45 43.84 -6.67
C TYR A 964 -5.03 42.39 -6.46
N SER A 965 -5.59 41.50 -7.27
CA SER A 965 -5.12 40.12 -7.45
C SER A 965 -5.21 39.76 -8.92
N ARG A 966 -4.12 39.23 -9.46
CA ARG A 966 -3.99 38.90 -10.88
C ARG A 966 -3.69 37.41 -11.03
N TYR A 967 -4.49 36.74 -11.85
CA TYR A 967 -4.33 35.35 -12.21
C TYR A 967 -4.03 35.25 -13.71
N CYS A 968 -2.94 34.58 -14.05
CA CYS A 968 -2.57 34.28 -15.43
C CYS A 968 -2.63 32.76 -15.62
N PHE A 969 -3.40 32.33 -16.61
CA PHE A 969 -3.52 30.92 -16.99
C PHE A 969 -2.92 30.71 -18.37
N SER A 970 -2.25 29.58 -18.57
CA SER A 970 -1.80 29.14 -19.90
C SER A 970 -2.15 27.68 -20.14
N LEU A 971 -2.71 27.39 -21.31
CA LEU A 971 -2.84 26.03 -21.84
C LEU A 971 -1.58 25.73 -22.64
N GLU A 972 -0.67 24.96 -22.05
CA GLU A 972 0.62 24.61 -22.68
C GLU A 972 0.46 23.50 -23.73
N LYS A 973 -0.51 22.60 -23.51
CA LYS A 973 -0.77 21.44 -24.37
C LYS A 973 -2.23 21.02 -24.27
N GLY A 974 -2.74 20.38 -25.31
CA GLY A 974 -4.01 19.66 -25.31
C GLY A 974 -5.22 20.44 -25.82
N SER A 975 -6.40 19.95 -25.51
CA SER A 975 -7.67 20.53 -25.95
C SER A 975 -8.09 21.71 -25.08
N PRO A 976 -8.87 22.67 -25.62
CA PRO A 976 -9.47 23.72 -24.81
C PRO A 976 -10.26 23.18 -23.62
N VAL A 977 -10.16 23.83 -22.47
CA VAL A 977 -10.84 23.41 -21.23
C VAL A 977 -11.77 24.52 -20.74
N LEU A 978 -12.98 24.17 -20.34
CA LEU A 978 -13.89 25.07 -19.64
C LEU A 978 -13.50 25.15 -18.17
N ILE A 979 -13.02 26.32 -17.72
CA ILE A 979 -12.63 26.55 -16.33
C ILE A 979 -13.79 27.22 -15.59
N CYS A 980 -14.25 26.58 -14.52
CA CYS A 980 -15.10 27.16 -13.49
C CYS A 980 -14.21 27.69 -12.35
N PHE A 981 -13.85 28.97 -12.44
CA PHE A 981 -12.88 29.63 -11.56
C PHE A 981 -13.58 30.33 -10.40
N ALA A 982 -13.26 29.92 -9.17
CA ALA A 982 -13.88 30.42 -7.94
C ALA A 982 -12.82 30.65 -6.84
N PRO A 983 -11.96 31.68 -6.98
CA PRO A 983 -10.94 31.98 -5.97
C PRO A 983 -11.56 32.43 -4.65
N GLU A 984 -10.94 32.06 -3.54
CA GLU A 984 -11.33 32.55 -2.21
C GLU A 984 -10.77 33.95 -1.97
N PHE A 985 -11.64 34.86 -1.51
CA PHE A 985 -11.27 36.21 -1.10
C PHE A 985 -11.48 36.40 0.40
N PRO A 986 -10.65 37.22 1.07
CA PRO A 986 -10.80 37.58 2.48
C PRO A 986 -12.18 38.14 2.81
N ALA A 987 -12.62 37.92 4.06
CA ALA A 987 -13.91 38.42 4.52
C ALA A 987 -13.98 39.95 4.45
N GLY A 988 -15.08 40.48 3.92
CA GLY A 988 -15.28 41.94 3.78
C GLY A 988 -14.49 42.60 2.67
N MET A 989 -13.86 41.82 1.78
CA MET A 989 -13.21 42.37 0.59
C MET A 989 -14.27 42.85 -0.41
N GLU A 990 -14.15 44.10 -0.84
CA GLU A 990 -15.04 44.72 -1.81
C GLU A 990 -14.40 44.72 -3.20
N MET A 991 -15.06 44.06 -4.15
CA MET A 991 -14.63 44.05 -5.54
C MET A 991 -15.03 45.36 -6.21
N LEU A 992 -14.06 46.05 -6.82
CA LEU A 992 -14.29 47.29 -7.58
C LEU A 992 -14.50 47.01 -9.07
N LYS A 993 -13.67 46.12 -9.61
CA LYS A 993 -13.60 45.84 -11.04
C LYS A 993 -12.98 44.48 -11.29
N VAL A 994 -13.47 43.79 -12.31
CA VAL A 994 -12.85 42.57 -12.86
C VAL A 994 -12.51 42.82 -14.32
N VAL A 995 -11.25 42.57 -14.68
CA VAL A 995 -10.71 42.71 -16.03
C VAL A 995 -10.29 41.34 -16.52
N ILE A 996 -10.74 40.96 -17.73
CA ILE A 996 -10.38 39.72 -18.39
C ILE A 996 -9.72 40.07 -19.73
N ASP A 997 -8.48 39.64 -19.94
CA ASP A 997 -7.66 39.94 -21.13
C ASP A 997 -7.63 41.44 -21.50
N GLY A 998 -7.48 42.30 -20.49
CA GLY A 998 -7.49 43.76 -20.65
C GLY A 998 -8.86 44.38 -20.92
N GLN A 999 -9.91 43.57 -21.10
CA GLN A 999 -11.29 44.03 -21.26
C GLN A 999 -12.02 44.00 -19.93
N GLN A 1000 -12.74 45.07 -19.61
CA GLN A 1000 -13.52 45.14 -18.39
C GLN A 1000 -14.73 44.18 -18.49
N PHE A 1001 -14.78 43.20 -17.58
CA PHE A 1001 -15.85 42.22 -17.51
C PHE A 1001 -16.95 42.64 -16.52
N TRP A 1002 -16.57 43.26 -15.40
CA TRP A 1002 -17.50 43.72 -14.36
C TRP A 1002 -16.99 44.97 -13.64
N ASN A 1003 -17.91 45.84 -13.16
CA ASN A 1003 -17.59 46.93 -12.25
C ASN A 1003 -18.71 47.20 -11.21
N ARG A 1004 -18.33 47.88 -10.12
CA ARG A 1004 -19.24 48.26 -9.02
C ARG A 1004 -20.39 49.19 -9.43
N SER A 1005 -20.32 49.88 -10.58
CA SER A 1005 -21.34 50.87 -10.98
C SER A 1005 -22.59 50.25 -11.60
N GLU A 1006 -22.58 48.95 -11.91
CA GLU A 1006 -23.78 48.21 -12.28
C GLU A 1006 -24.62 47.95 -11.02
N ASN A 1007 -25.67 48.76 -10.82
CA ASN A 1007 -26.66 48.58 -9.76
C ASN A 1007 -27.38 47.22 -9.91
N LEU A 1008 -26.77 46.16 -9.39
CA LEU A 1008 -27.39 44.86 -9.17
C LEU A 1008 -27.15 44.50 -7.70
N ALA A 1009 -28.16 44.79 -6.90
CA ALA A 1009 -28.28 44.27 -5.55
C ALA A 1009 -28.19 42.73 -5.60
N ASN A 1010 -27.24 42.18 -4.84
CA ASN A 1010 -27.05 40.75 -4.59
C ASN A 1010 -26.87 39.90 -5.86
N HIS A 1011 -25.62 39.70 -6.28
CA HIS A 1011 -25.06 38.36 -6.44
C HIS A 1011 -23.53 38.43 -6.40
N SER A 1012 -23.00 37.41 -5.75
CA SER A 1012 -21.62 37.01 -5.65
C SER A 1012 -20.95 36.84 -7.01
N ILE A 1013 -19.67 37.16 -7.09
CA ILE A 1013 -18.80 36.61 -8.12
C ILE A 1013 -18.48 35.15 -7.72
N ASP A 1014 -19.50 34.30 -7.54
CA ASP A 1014 -19.32 32.95 -6.95
C ASP A 1014 -18.67 31.96 -7.93
N THR A 1015 -18.62 32.25 -9.23
CA THR A 1015 -17.80 31.49 -10.21
C THR A 1015 -17.66 32.27 -11.53
N LEU A 1016 -16.44 32.56 -11.97
CA LEU A 1016 -16.15 32.99 -13.35
C LEU A 1016 -16.02 31.77 -14.26
N ARG A 1017 -16.68 31.78 -15.42
CA ARG A 1017 -16.60 30.69 -16.40
C ARG A 1017 -15.96 31.17 -17.68
N PHE A 1018 -14.89 30.51 -18.12
CA PHE A 1018 -14.23 30.84 -19.38
C PHE A 1018 -13.63 29.61 -20.04
N GLN A 1019 -13.58 29.63 -21.37
CA GLN A 1019 -12.83 28.63 -22.13
C GLN A 1019 -11.35 29.05 -22.16
N LEU A 1020 -10.46 28.16 -21.73
CA LEU A 1020 -9.02 28.33 -21.88
C LEU A 1020 -8.56 27.65 -23.17
N THR A 1021 -8.13 28.44 -24.16
CA THR A 1021 -7.61 27.97 -25.46
C THR A 1021 -6.13 28.29 -25.67
N GLY A 1022 -5.53 29.05 -24.77
CA GLY A 1022 -4.20 29.62 -24.88
C GLY A 1022 -3.88 30.31 -23.57
N GLN A 1023 -3.62 31.62 -23.60
CA GLN A 1023 -3.49 32.41 -22.38
C GLN A 1023 -4.81 33.08 -21.96
N LYS A 1024 -4.98 33.26 -20.65
CA LYS A 1024 -6.08 34.02 -20.06
C LYS A 1024 -5.55 34.80 -18.88
N GLU A 1025 -5.79 36.10 -18.85
CA GLU A 1025 -5.50 36.95 -17.70
C GLU A 1025 -6.80 37.40 -17.04
N ILE A 1026 -6.88 37.27 -15.72
CA ILE A 1026 -7.97 37.78 -14.90
C ILE A 1026 -7.39 38.64 -13.79
N GLN A 1027 -7.75 39.92 -13.77
CA GLN A 1027 -7.37 40.85 -12.73
C GLN A 1027 -8.60 41.31 -11.94
N PHE A 1028 -8.53 41.14 -10.64
CA PHE A 1028 -9.48 41.69 -9.67
C PHE A 1028 -8.87 42.96 -9.09
N GLU A 1029 -9.53 44.10 -9.25
CA GLU A 1029 -9.25 45.31 -8.48
C GLU A 1029 -10.20 45.33 -7.30
N HIS A 1030 -9.67 45.43 -6.10
CA HIS A 1030 -10.41 45.31 -4.85
C HIS A 1030 -9.90 46.28 -3.80
N HIS A 1031 -10.70 46.47 -2.75
CA HIS A 1031 -10.28 47.15 -1.53
C HIS A 1031 -10.85 46.44 -0.31
N SER A 1032 -10.34 46.82 0.86
CA SER A 1032 -10.74 46.25 2.14
C SER A 1032 -10.45 44.75 2.23
N GLY A 1033 -11.18 44.03 3.07
CA GLY A 1033 -10.88 42.64 3.39
C GLY A 1033 -10.03 42.48 4.65
N ILE A 1034 -10.29 41.40 5.37
CA ILE A 1034 -9.52 40.98 6.52
C ILE A 1034 -9.48 39.45 6.58
N GLY A 1035 -8.33 38.91 6.97
CA GLY A 1035 -8.20 37.49 7.28
C GLY A 1035 -6.95 37.21 8.09
N VAL A 1036 -7.00 36.12 8.86
CA VAL A 1036 -5.87 35.64 9.66
C VAL A 1036 -4.90 34.83 8.81
N ILE A 1037 -3.61 35.00 9.05
CA ILE A 1037 -2.54 34.17 8.46
C ILE A 1037 -2.45 32.87 9.28
N PRO A 1038 -2.37 31.68 8.64
CA PRO A 1038 -2.22 30.42 9.37
C PRO A 1038 -1.06 30.44 10.36
N PHE A 1039 -1.30 29.93 11.55
CA PHE A 1039 -0.26 29.73 12.57
C PHE A 1039 0.38 28.36 12.32
N ILE A 1040 1.66 28.36 11.93
CA ILE A 1040 2.44 27.14 11.65
C ILE A 1040 3.46 26.93 12.77
N SER A 1041 3.34 25.80 13.47
CA SER A 1041 4.28 25.39 14.51
C SER A 1041 5.46 24.62 13.91
N HIS A 1042 6.65 24.79 14.48
CA HIS A 1042 7.83 23.97 14.17
C HIS A 1042 8.27 23.18 15.42
N PRO A 1043 7.51 22.13 15.83
CA PRO A 1043 7.85 21.34 17.00
C PRO A 1043 9.17 20.59 16.79
N LEU A 1044 9.94 20.44 17.87
CA LEU A 1044 11.14 19.62 17.92
C LEU A 1044 10.83 18.24 18.52
N PRO A 1045 11.60 17.18 18.17
CA PRO A 1045 11.35 15.85 18.70
C PRO A 1045 11.23 15.82 20.23
N GLU A 1046 10.22 15.10 20.73
CA GLU A 1046 9.78 15.02 22.14
C GLU A 1046 9.02 16.25 22.69
N ASP A 1047 8.81 17.31 21.91
CA ASP A 1047 8.02 18.45 22.35
C ASP A 1047 6.57 18.06 22.67
N SER A 1048 6.01 18.67 23.71
CA SER A 1048 4.56 18.75 23.86
C SER A 1048 4.00 19.87 22.99
N SER A 1049 2.80 19.71 22.43
CA SER A 1049 2.14 20.75 21.62
C SER A 1049 2.14 22.10 22.35
N SER A 1050 2.52 23.18 21.67
CA SER A 1050 2.52 24.55 22.20
C SER A 1050 1.13 25.01 22.60
N GLY A 1051 0.12 24.56 21.85
CA GLY A 1051 -1.29 24.70 22.18
C GLY A 1051 -2.02 25.86 21.51
N TYR A 1052 -1.38 26.60 20.61
CA TYR A 1052 -1.99 27.77 19.98
C TYR A 1052 -2.76 27.39 18.72
N ARG A 1053 -4.06 27.71 18.67
CA ARG A 1053 -4.95 27.36 17.56
C ARG A 1053 -5.77 28.54 17.10
N ILE A 1054 -6.06 28.59 15.81
CA ILE A 1054 -7.09 29.44 15.23
C ILE A 1054 -8.31 28.56 15.04
N ILE A 1055 -9.36 28.80 15.81
CA ILE A 1055 -10.58 27.98 15.78
C ILE A 1055 -11.47 28.42 14.63
N ARG A 1056 -11.78 29.72 14.58
CA ARG A 1056 -12.58 30.32 13.50
C ARG A 1056 -12.34 31.81 13.37
N GLN A 1057 -12.66 32.31 12.19
CA GLN A 1057 -12.73 33.72 11.86
C GLN A 1057 -14.09 34.04 11.22
N VAL A 1058 -14.70 35.15 11.63
CA VAL A 1058 -16.00 35.60 11.10
C VAL A 1058 -16.00 37.13 11.04
N LEU A 1059 -16.52 37.69 9.95
CA LEU A 1059 -16.79 39.13 9.87
C LEU A 1059 -18.30 39.38 10.04
N ASN A 1060 -18.67 40.13 11.08
CA ASN A 1060 -20.03 40.60 11.32
C ASN A 1060 -20.04 42.13 11.19
N ASP A 1061 -20.70 42.65 10.17
CA ASP A 1061 -20.65 44.07 9.80
C ASP A 1061 -19.21 44.60 9.66
N GLN A 1062 -18.79 45.57 10.47
CA GLN A 1062 -17.42 46.12 10.51
C GLN A 1062 -16.56 45.53 11.63
N GLN A 1063 -17.05 44.49 12.33
CA GLN A 1063 -16.34 43.84 13.42
C GLN A 1063 -15.90 42.43 13.00
N PHE A 1064 -14.59 42.25 12.89
CA PHE A 1064 -13.98 40.96 12.67
C PHE A 1064 -13.77 40.24 14.00
N ILE A 1065 -14.26 39.02 14.09
CA ILE A 1065 -14.18 38.15 15.25
C ILE A 1065 -13.21 37.03 14.93
N LEU A 1066 -12.14 36.95 15.72
CA LEU A 1066 -11.16 35.88 15.66
C LEU A 1066 -11.23 35.10 16.96
N GLU A 1067 -11.50 33.81 16.88
CA GLU A 1067 -11.46 32.91 18.03
C GLU A 1067 -10.21 32.04 17.96
N VAL A 1068 -9.42 32.13 19.02
CA VAL A 1068 -8.18 31.36 19.18
C VAL A 1068 -8.21 30.58 20.47
N GLU A 1069 -7.43 29.51 20.52
CA GLU A 1069 -7.20 28.72 21.73
C GLU A 1069 -5.71 28.72 22.07
N GLY A 1070 -5.37 28.64 23.35
CA GLY A 1070 -4.00 28.64 23.84
C GLY A 1070 -3.88 27.98 25.22
N LYS A 1071 -2.66 27.63 25.64
CA LYS A 1071 -2.43 27.12 27.00
C LYS A 1071 -2.74 28.19 28.04
N SER A 1072 -3.33 27.77 29.16
CA SER A 1072 -3.52 28.63 30.33
C SER A 1072 -2.22 29.29 30.79
N HIS A 1073 -2.28 30.56 31.18
CA HIS A 1073 -1.13 31.38 31.63
C HIS A 1073 -0.01 31.52 30.58
N THR A 1074 -0.37 31.75 29.31
CA THR A 1074 0.59 31.98 28.22
C THR A 1074 0.19 33.15 27.32
N ALA A 1075 1.03 33.48 26.34
CA ALA A 1075 0.70 34.45 25.31
C ALA A 1075 1.28 34.00 23.96
N ALA A 1076 0.59 34.30 22.88
CA ALA A 1076 1.06 34.02 21.51
C ALA A 1076 0.82 35.20 20.58
N ASP A 1077 1.65 35.26 19.55
CA ASP A 1077 1.53 36.25 18.49
C ASP A 1077 0.78 35.62 17.31
N PHE A 1078 -0.23 36.34 16.80
CA PHE A 1078 -0.97 35.98 15.59
C PHE A 1078 -0.82 37.09 14.56
N GLU A 1079 -0.93 36.74 13.30
CA GLU A 1079 -0.80 37.69 12.20
C GLU A 1079 -2.06 37.69 11.34
N LEU A 1080 -2.43 38.87 10.87
CA LEU A 1080 -3.58 39.10 10.01
C LEU A 1080 -3.16 39.99 8.84
N TYR A 1081 -3.96 39.96 7.79
CA TYR A 1081 -3.86 40.90 6.70
C TYR A 1081 -5.14 41.74 6.67
N ILE A 1082 -5.02 43.07 6.71
CA ILE A 1082 -6.13 44.03 6.68
C ILE A 1082 -6.14 44.92 5.44
N TYR A 1083 -5.22 44.65 4.49
CA TYR A 1083 -5.09 45.36 3.22
C TYR A 1083 -4.99 46.89 3.42
N ASP A 1084 -5.89 47.67 2.82
CA ASP A 1084 -5.91 49.13 2.89
C ASP A 1084 -6.75 49.71 4.05
N GLN A 1085 -7.30 48.84 4.92
CA GLN A 1085 -8.11 49.24 6.07
C GLN A 1085 -7.28 49.78 7.24
N LYS A 1086 -7.96 50.39 8.21
CA LYS A 1086 -7.39 50.78 9.50
C LYS A 1086 -8.11 50.08 10.64
N VAL A 1087 -7.34 49.65 11.65
CA VAL A 1087 -7.86 49.16 12.92
C VAL A 1087 -8.24 50.36 13.78
N SER A 1088 -9.52 50.47 14.13
CA SER A 1088 -10.05 51.53 15.01
C SER A 1088 -10.06 51.11 16.48
N LEU A 1089 -10.34 49.84 16.74
CA LEU A 1089 -10.34 49.24 18.07
C LEU A 1089 -9.98 47.75 17.97
N ILE A 1090 -9.21 47.26 18.93
CA ILE A 1090 -8.99 45.83 19.15
C ILE A 1090 -9.26 45.50 20.61
N GLU A 1091 -10.02 44.44 20.85
CA GLU A 1091 -10.34 43.93 22.20
C GLU A 1091 -9.66 42.57 22.41
N ASN A 1092 -9.18 42.31 23.63
CA ASN A 1092 -8.52 41.07 24.06
C ASN A 1092 -7.20 40.72 23.33
N ALA A 1093 -6.58 41.69 22.65
CA ALA A 1093 -5.25 41.56 22.07
C ALA A 1093 -4.52 42.91 22.01
N GLU A 1094 -3.19 42.88 21.94
CA GLU A 1094 -2.32 44.05 21.77
C GLU A 1094 -1.76 44.09 20.34
N ILE A 1095 -1.76 45.26 19.70
CA ILE A 1095 -1.09 45.43 18.40
C ILE A 1095 0.42 45.57 18.63
N LEU A 1096 1.20 44.64 18.09
CA LEU A 1096 2.67 44.68 18.17
C LEU A 1096 3.27 45.50 17.02
N SER A 1097 2.78 45.28 15.79
CA SER A 1097 3.25 45.98 14.61
C SER A 1097 2.22 45.95 13.47
N MET A 1098 2.32 46.90 12.56
CA MET A 1098 1.56 46.93 11.31
C MET A 1098 2.46 47.46 10.20
N ASP A 1099 2.56 46.75 9.08
CA ASP A 1099 3.37 47.19 7.94
C ASP A 1099 2.56 48.00 6.90
N GLU A 1100 3.26 48.56 5.91
CA GLU A 1100 2.66 49.39 4.85
C GLU A 1100 1.73 48.61 3.90
N LYS A 1101 1.85 47.28 3.88
CA LYS A 1101 0.99 46.38 3.10
C LYS A 1101 -0.27 45.95 3.86
N GLY A 1102 -0.41 46.35 5.13
CA GLY A 1102 -1.55 45.99 5.97
C GLY A 1102 -1.39 44.64 6.67
N ARG A 1103 -0.16 44.12 6.82
CA ARG A 1103 0.10 42.97 7.70
C ARG A 1103 0.10 43.46 9.15
N LEU A 1104 -0.84 42.95 9.94
CA LEU A 1104 -1.04 43.29 11.34
C LEU A 1104 -0.56 42.13 12.22
N LYS A 1105 0.37 42.39 13.14
CA LYS A 1105 0.79 41.43 14.15
C LYS A 1105 0.18 41.79 15.50
N ILE A 1106 -0.52 40.85 16.11
CA ILE A 1106 -1.18 41.01 17.40
C ILE A 1106 -0.67 40.01 18.42
N ARG A 1107 -0.70 40.36 19.71
CA ARG A 1107 -0.43 39.46 20.84
C ARG A 1107 -1.72 39.18 21.59
N VAL A 1108 -2.00 37.91 21.79
CA VAL A 1108 -3.14 37.43 22.57
C VAL A 1108 -2.64 36.83 23.87
N TYR A 1109 -3.26 37.21 24.98
CA TYR A 1109 -2.95 36.70 26.31
C TYR A 1109 -4.01 35.68 26.74
N PHE A 1110 -3.53 34.51 27.14
CA PHE A 1110 -4.35 33.42 27.66
C PHE A 1110 -4.28 33.44 29.19
N PRO A 1111 -5.29 34.00 29.89
CA PRO A 1111 -5.28 34.11 31.35
C PRO A 1111 -5.15 32.77 32.06
N GLU A 1112 -4.78 32.80 33.34
CA GLU A 1112 -4.73 31.63 34.19
C GLU A 1112 -6.14 31.05 34.41
N SER A 1113 -6.28 29.75 34.19
CA SER A 1113 -7.50 28.95 34.32
C SER A 1113 -7.17 27.55 34.83
N LYS A 1114 -8.19 26.86 35.36
CA LYS A 1114 -8.12 25.44 35.73
C LYS A 1114 -8.08 24.52 34.51
N GLU A 1115 -8.65 24.96 33.40
CA GLU A 1115 -8.59 24.25 32.13
C GLU A 1115 -7.18 24.36 31.53
N ARG A 1116 -6.71 23.28 30.91
CA ARG A 1116 -5.38 23.25 30.28
C ARG A 1116 -5.27 24.23 29.11
N TYR A 1117 -6.32 24.28 28.31
CA TYR A 1117 -6.45 25.15 27.14
C TYR A 1117 -7.66 26.07 27.34
N ILE A 1118 -7.55 27.31 26.87
CA ILE A 1118 -8.61 28.30 26.97
C ILE A 1118 -8.81 29.04 25.65
N GLY A 1119 -10.07 29.25 25.30
CA GLY A 1119 -10.48 30.06 24.17
C GLY A 1119 -10.48 31.56 24.51
N VAL A 1120 -10.01 32.37 23.57
CA VAL A 1120 -10.07 33.83 23.63
C VAL A 1120 -10.70 34.36 22.35
N THR A 1121 -11.72 35.21 22.50
CA THR A 1121 -12.36 35.91 21.37
C THR A 1121 -11.76 37.31 21.23
N ILE A 1122 -11.08 37.56 20.11
CA ILE A 1122 -10.57 38.87 19.71
C ILE A 1122 -11.62 39.54 18.83
N ARG A 1123 -11.89 40.82 19.10
CA ARG A 1123 -12.77 41.67 18.28
C ARG A 1123 -11.97 42.81 17.69
N ILE A 1124 -11.96 42.91 16.36
CA ILE A 1124 -11.23 43.94 15.62
C ILE A 1124 -12.26 44.78 14.86
N SER A 1125 -12.36 46.06 15.21
CA SER A 1125 -13.25 47.00 14.52
C SER A 1125 -12.48 47.75 13.44
N LEU A 1126 -12.96 47.69 12.22
CA LEU A 1126 -12.28 48.24 11.05
C LEU A 1126 -12.95 49.53 10.54
N THR A 1127 -12.14 50.42 9.99
CA THR A 1127 -12.61 51.61 9.26
C THR A 1127 -11.95 51.67 7.89
N THR A 1128 -12.74 51.91 6.85
CA THR A 1128 -12.27 52.15 5.49
C THR A 1128 -11.58 53.51 5.39
N LYS A 1129 -10.47 53.60 4.64
CA LYS A 1129 -9.97 54.91 4.18
C LYS A 1129 -11.03 55.49 3.24
N GLY A 1130 -11.60 56.63 3.64
CA GLY A 1130 -12.52 57.40 2.78
C GLY A 1130 -11.83 57.97 1.56
#